data_AF-A0A7U3GRR4-F1
#
_entry.id   AF-A0A7U3GRR4-F1
#
_cell.length_a   1.000
_cell.length_b   1.000
_cell.length_c   1.000
_cell.angle_alpha   90.00
_cell.angle_beta   90.00
_cell.angle_gamma   90.00
#
_symmetry.space_group_name_H-M   'P 1'
#
loop_
_entity.id
_entity.type
_entity.pdbx_description
1 polymer ?
#
loop_
_entity_poly.entity_id
_entity_poly.type
_entity_poly.pdbx_seq_one_letter_code
_entity_poly.pdbx_strand_id
1 'polypeptide(L)'
;MSRITDCTSHRGLSSTLISLLVVAIYTAVWSYFLIIQMETFNVGIFDYGVSYNLVWREAYMVSSYPSSVGYLPLYYTTKLISFLLVPYIWAFPSTYSLLILQSFIIAFSGFLLYLLANKLLKKPYMALLVQVAWVLYYPNSAANGYPFHYMTLFPLFYILGFYLFFKGKLGWAALSFSLSVMTDLLSPVIILLSIPVLLYSVKSFFGKISYKRRTILLFMGVLITFSVAILLVNYIVSGPAIYTGNVVSTTSEGTFLNVILTRLTATRVVNGLLYIFFLTFPLLFSVFIEYRFILPAIPSFLYYLVGYSGLVRFYYPMQYSSLASPILFIALIFVILRLIRFQRKATGLKEKWRGLIKSKRLVAFALVFVVLNASLFFIYSPISPGNQLMKTDFNNNPPANGGYGWYGSLSVSSYDQNLGHMISLVPNKASVLSGFNMPQFANRYYFTYPGQYNPANPIDYALNDPMSPWFTVSVRDTGSDFYNYNMMQLSNMFLQNSSYGVYAEAGGAILFKHDYTGNPVYYVPLNIGIPVRHTTANSYSTPNSLISPGIYNLNITSKGSMNGTLHFGNILISDLTGNSENVQFKVPLYVFSSFSLTLDSGNVMTIDLNESSPAVTIGSGYSYSAPTNVHTFQSNYTHFSNLISRISVKPDSFYYAYLINLTSYEDGYRVPVKLGNDSQVFSIDGKYPYVWNQVENTGKFEFGFRTENASFNIYLEDFNIVPEKWTYVVVTFNSGYAQIFVNSVIVFSGQIFPKGVQVGSGNILMIGGMHPFLHYNKTYPNSNPLNASIADFVISNATISYQATQSPQALLDQLGSNSGTAFADWVNGSGK
;
A
#
# COMPACT_ATOMS: atom_id res chain seq x y z
N MET A 1 -49.60 -29.03 36.93
CA MET A 1 -48.26 -28.54 36.56
C MET A 1 -48.34 -27.41 35.50
N SER A 2 -49.30 -26.47 35.63
CA SER A 2 -49.68 -25.51 34.57
C SER A 2 -49.78 -24.03 35.03
N ARG A 3 -49.07 -23.59 36.07
CA ARG A 3 -49.05 -22.17 36.48
C ARG A 3 -47.65 -21.69 36.91
N ILE A 4 -46.71 -21.64 35.96
CA ILE A 4 -45.50 -20.80 36.04
C ILE A 4 -45.24 -20.22 34.65
N THR A 5 -46.14 -19.37 34.19
CA THR A 5 -46.00 -18.55 32.99
C THR A 5 -46.59 -17.20 33.35
N ASP A 6 -45.72 -16.23 33.70
CA ASP A 6 -45.86 -14.82 33.24
C ASP A 6 -44.97 -13.80 33.96
N CYS A 7 -44.33 -14.10 35.10
CA CYS A 7 -43.45 -13.11 35.75
C CYS A 7 -42.04 -12.96 35.11
N THR A 8 -41.75 -13.60 33.98
CA THR A 8 -40.42 -13.53 33.32
C THR A 8 -40.35 -12.63 32.08
N SER A 9 -41.47 -12.13 31.55
CA SER A 9 -41.47 -11.33 30.31
C SER A 9 -40.89 -9.92 30.52
N HIS A 10 -41.26 -9.24 31.62
CA HIS A 10 -40.83 -7.86 31.86
C HIS A 10 -39.32 -7.69 32.10
N ARG A 11 -38.66 -8.67 32.75
CA ARG A 11 -37.20 -8.60 32.98
C ARG A 11 -36.38 -8.81 31.70
N GLY A 12 -36.95 -9.41 30.66
CA GLY A 12 -36.26 -9.63 29.39
C GLY A 12 -36.19 -8.37 28.52
N LEU A 13 -37.23 -7.53 28.59
CA LEU A 13 -37.32 -6.32 27.80
C LEU A 13 -36.27 -5.28 28.24
N SER A 14 -36.10 -5.07 29.54
CA SER A 14 -35.14 -4.09 30.07
C SER A 14 -33.69 -4.43 29.69
N SER A 15 -33.24 -5.68 29.82
CA SER A 15 -31.88 -6.08 29.45
C SER A 15 -31.61 -5.96 27.96
N THR A 16 -32.63 -6.19 27.12
CA THR A 16 -32.50 -6.05 25.66
C THR A 16 -32.39 -4.59 25.26
N LEU A 17 -33.15 -3.69 25.89
CA LEU A 17 -33.02 -2.24 25.68
C LEU A 17 -31.64 -1.73 26.11
N ILE A 18 -31.14 -2.17 27.27
CA ILE A 18 -29.77 -1.85 27.72
C ILE A 18 -28.73 -2.36 26.71
N SER A 19 -28.91 -3.57 26.20
CA SER A 19 -28.04 -4.16 25.19
C SER A 19 -28.01 -3.34 23.88
N LEU A 20 -29.16 -2.82 23.44
CA LEU A 20 -29.23 -1.91 22.27
C LEU A 20 -28.62 -0.54 22.55
N LEU A 21 -28.76 -0.02 23.78
CA LEU A 21 -28.11 1.23 24.19
C LEU A 21 -26.58 1.10 24.11
N VAL A 22 -26.01 -0.03 24.52
CA VAL A 22 -24.57 -0.31 24.36
C VAL A 22 -24.16 -0.25 22.88
N VAL A 23 -24.98 -0.78 21.97
CA VAL A 23 -24.72 -0.67 20.52
C VAL A 23 -24.73 0.79 20.08
N ALA A 24 -25.78 1.53 20.41
CA ALA A 24 -25.94 2.93 20.00
C ALA A 24 -24.79 3.81 20.50
N ILE A 25 -24.40 3.69 21.77
CA ILE A 25 -23.29 4.46 22.36
C ILE A 25 -21.99 4.13 21.63
N TYR A 26 -21.66 2.84 21.48
CA TYR A 26 -20.41 2.45 20.80
C TYR A 26 -20.38 2.96 19.36
N THR A 27 -21.46 2.76 18.61
CA THR A 27 -21.54 3.20 17.22
C THR A 27 -21.40 4.70 17.10
N ALA A 28 -22.09 5.50 17.93
CA ALA A 28 -22.01 6.95 17.88
C ALA A 28 -20.59 7.45 18.20
N VAL A 29 -20.00 6.94 19.28
CA VAL A 29 -18.64 7.33 19.71
C VAL A 29 -17.62 7.01 18.62
N TRP A 30 -17.58 5.77 18.13
CA TRP A 30 -16.60 5.39 17.11
C TRP A 30 -16.83 6.05 15.76
N SER A 31 -18.09 6.24 15.36
CA SER A 31 -18.39 6.96 14.12
C SER A 31 -17.86 8.39 14.17
N TYR A 32 -18.05 9.09 15.30
CA TYR A 32 -17.49 10.43 15.50
C TYR A 32 -15.96 10.42 15.34
N PHE A 33 -15.26 9.49 16.00
CA PHE A 33 -13.80 9.40 15.90
C PHE A 33 -13.31 9.10 14.48
N LEU A 34 -13.95 8.17 13.77
CA LEU A 34 -13.58 7.82 12.40
C LEU A 34 -13.87 8.97 11.41
N ILE A 35 -14.93 9.74 11.64
CA ILE A 35 -15.22 10.96 10.85
C ILE A 35 -14.14 12.00 11.08
N ILE A 36 -13.80 12.32 12.34
CA ILE A 36 -12.69 13.26 12.64
C ILE A 36 -11.38 12.75 12.03
N GLN A 37 -11.17 11.44 12.03
CA GLN A 37 -9.99 10.87 11.39
C GLN A 37 -9.95 11.07 9.87
N MET A 38 -11.09 10.98 9.21
CA MET A 38 -11.25 11.32 7.80
C MET A 38 -11.03 12.82 7.57
N GLU A 39 -11.65 13.68 8.37
CA GLU A 39 -11.54 15.16 8.26
C GLU A 39 -10.14 15.70 8.50
N THR A 40 -9.32 15.00 9.28
CA THR A 40 -7.91 15.36 9.54
C THR A 40 -6.93 14.72 8.57
N PHE A 41 -7.41 14.16 7.46
CA PHE A 41 -6.58 13.58 6.39
C PHE A 41 -5.56 12.56 6.88
N ASN A 42 -6.00 11.69 7.81
CA ASN A 42 -5.15 10.62 8.33
C ASN A 42 -5.75 9.23 8.04
N VAL A 43 -6.51 9.13 6.95
CA VAL A 43 -7.00 7.87 6.39
C VAL A 43 -6.30 7.64 5.05
N GLY A 44 -5.69 6.47 4.88
CA GLY A 44 -5.04 6.09 3.62
C GLY A 44 -6.00 5.64 2.52
N ILE A 45 -5.61 5.90 1.27
CA ILE A 45 -6.35 5.46 0.07
C ILE A 45 -6.33 3.93 -0.11
N PHE A 46 -5.20 3.26 0.12
CA PHE A 46 -5.05 1.84 -0.24
C PHE A 46 -6.04 0.90 0.43
N ASP A 47 -6.35 1.15 1.69
CA ASP A 47 -7.26 0.34 2.46
C ASP A 47 -8.69 0.86 2.30
N TYR A 48 -8.93 2.09 2.76
CA TYR A 48 -10.26 2.68 2.78
C TYR A 48 -10.74 3.16 1.42
N GLY A 49 -9.93 3.99 0.77
CA GLY A 49 -10.27 4.59 -0.53
C GLY A 49 -10.56 3.53 -1.58
N VAL A 50 -9.75 2.46 -1.65
CA VAL A 50 -9.98 1.32 -2.55
C VAL A 50 -11.26 0.57 -2.20
N SER A 51 -11.47 0.24 -0.93
CA SER A 51 -12.67 -0.49 -0.50
C SER A 51 -13.95 0.34 -0.75
N TYR A 52 -13.90 1.64 -0.49
CA TYR A 52 -15.01 2.55 -0.76
C TYR A 52 -15.27 2.69 -2.27
N ASN A 53 -14.22 2.98 -3.04
CA ASN A 53 -14.32 3.16 -4.49
C ASN A 53 -14.88 1.89 -5.16
N LEU A 54 -14.49 0.71 -4.71
CA LEU A 54 -15.03 -0.57 -5.20
C LEU A 54 -16.56 -0.62 -5.07
N VAL A 55 -17.10 -0.45 -3.86
CA VAL A 55 -18.56 -0.50 -3.65
C VAL A 55 -19.26 0.66 -4.35
N TRP A 56 -18.68 1.86 -4.33
CA TRP A 56 -19.26 3.04 -4.98
C TRP A 56 -19.38 2.82 -6.50
N ARG A 57 -18.36 2.26 -7.15
CA ARG A 57 -18.40 1.99 -8.59
C ARG A 57 -19.38 0.88 -8.95
N GLU A 58 -19.45 -0.19 -8.15
CA GLU A 58 -20.49 -1.22 -8.28
C GLU A 58 -21.89 -0.62 -8.17
N ALA A 59 -22.08 0.33 -7.25
CA ALA A 59 -23.34 1.01 -7.05
C ALA A 59 -23.73 1.91 -8.24
N TYR A 60 -22.79 2.70 -8.78
CA TYR A 60 -23.09 3.67 -9.83
C TYR A 60 -22.79 3.19 -11.25
N MET A 61 -22.51 1.89 -11.43
CA MET A 61 -22.23 1.26 -12.72
C MET A 61 -21.12 1.98 -13.52
N VAL A 62 -20.12 2.50 -12.82
CA VAL A 62 -18.99 3.22 -13.43
C VAL A 62 -17.98 2.20 -13.95
N SER A 63 -17.79 2.17 -15.27
CA SER A 63 -16.86 1.25 -15.94
C SER A 63 -15.43 1.42 -15.44
N SER A 64 -14.67 0.33 -15.42
CA SER A 64 -13.27 0.35 -14.99
C SER A 64 -12.44 1.10 -16.00
N TYR A 65 -11.97 2.29 -15.62
CA TYR A 65 -10.79 2.82 -16.25
C TYR A 65 -9.62 1.91 -15.84
N PRO A 66 -8.81 1.38 -16.79
CA PRO A 66 -7.73 0.44 -16.47
C PRO A 66 -6.72 0.95 -15.43
N SER A 67 -6.63 2.26 -15.24
CA SER A 67 -5.62 2.95 -14.42
C SER A 67 -6.14 3.62 -13.14
N SER A 68 -7.43 3.58 -12.81
CA SER A 68 -7.98 4.34 -11.66
C SER A 68 -7.80 3.60 -10.33
N VAL A 69 -6.56 3.33 -9.90
CA VAL A 69 -6.24 2.31 -8.88
C VAL A 69 -6.22 0.94 -9.52
N GLY A 70 -5.21 0.64 -10.37
CA GLY A 70 -4.96 -0.57 -11.19
C GLY A 70 -5.31 -1.96 -10.61
N TYR A 71 -6.53 -2.11 -10.11
CA TYR A 71 -6.94 -3.08 -9.12
C TYR A 71 -8.28 -3.74 -9.45
N LEU A 72 -8.89 -3.60 -10.64
CA LEU A 72 -9.93 -4.56 -11.07
C LEU A 72 -10.21 -4.55 -12.58
N PRO A 73 -10.21 -5.75 -13.19
CA PRO A 73 -11.45 -6.53 -13.23
C PRO A 73 -11.43 -7.87 -12.49
N LEU A 74 -10.29 -8.30 -11.94
CA LEU A 74 -10.10 -9.67 -11.44
C LEU A 74 -9.72 -9.78 -9.95
N TYR A 75 -9.57 -8.68 -9.22
CA TYR A 75 -9.09 -8.75 -7.83
C TYR A 75 -10.18 -9.21 -6.84
N TYR A 76 -10.07 -10.51 -6.54
CA TYR A 76 -10.51 -11.32 -5.41
C TYR A 76 -12.01 -11.56 -5.21
N THR A 77 -12.43 -12.79 -5.51
CA THR A 77 -13.68 -13.35 -4.98
C THR A 77 -13.73 -13.37 -3.46
N THR A 78 -12.65 -13.03 -2.76
CA THR A 78 -12.66 -12.78 -1.31
C THR A 78 -13.46 -11.55 -0.87
N LYS A 79 -13.81 -10.63 -1.77
CA LYS A 79 -14.54 -9.38 -1.43
C LYS A 79 -15.94 -9.31 -2.02
N LEU A 80 -16.52 -10.44 -2.47
CA LEU A 80 -17.87 -10.48 -3.06
C LEU A 80 -18.98 -9.95 -2.14
N ILE A 81 -18.70 -9.80 -0.84
CA ILE A 81 -19.61 -9.12 0.08
C ILE A 81 -19.89 -7.65 -0.32
N SER A 82 -19.02 -7.01 -1.12
CA SER A 82 -19.19 -5.64 -1.65
C SER A 82 -20.54 -5.45 -2.34
N PHE A 83 -20.99 -6.44 -3.13
CA PHE A 83 -22.27 -6.38 -3.83
C PHE A 83 -23.47 -6.26 -2.88
N LEU A 84 -23.37 -6.79 -1.66
CA LEU A 84 -24.43 -6.62 -0.66
C LEU A 84 -24.42 -5.24 0.00
N LEU A 85 -23.32 -4.50 -0.12
CA LEU A 85 -23.20 -3.12 0.36
C LEU A 85 -23.67 -2.09 -0.68
N VAL A 86 -23.88 -2.47 -1.94
CA VAL A 86 -24.36 -1.56 -2.99
C VAL A 86 -25.66 -0.83 -2.60
N PRO A 87 -26.73 -1.50 -2.13
CA PRO A 87 -27.95 -0.80 -1.72
C PRO A 87 -27.72 0.18 -0.56
N TYR A 88 -26.75 -0.12 0.32
CA TYR A 88 -26.38 0.77 1.41
C TYR A 88 -25.70 2.05 0.90
N ILE A 89 -24.79 1.93 -0.07
CA ILE A 89 -24.15 3.10 -0.69
C ILE A 89 -25.14 3.94 -1.50
N TRP A 90 -26.13 3.33 -2.16
CA TRP A 90 -27.23 4.10 -2.78
C TRP A 90 -28.02 4.93 -1.78
N ALA A 91 -28.34 4.35 -0.62
CA ALA A 91 -29.08 5.05 0.42
C ALA A 91 -28.22 6.14 1.12
N PHE A 92 -26.92 5.92 1.23
CA PHE A 92 -25.99 6.80 1.93
C PHE A 92 -24.72 7.04 1.09
N PRO A 93 -24.79 7.88 0.04
CA PRO A 93 -23.72 8.05 -0.95
C PRO A 93 -22.63 9.01 -0.46
N SER A 94 -22.01 8.69 0.66
CA SER A 94 -21.03 9.52 1.34
C SER A 94 -19.76 8.72 1.62
N THR A 95 -18.60 9.35 1.51
CA THR A 95 -17.30 8.78 1.84
C THR A 95 -17.10 8.56 3.34
N TYR A 96 -18.08 8.83 4.20
CA TYR A 96 -18.06 8.42 5.63
C TYR A 96 -18.89 7.16 5.90
N SER A 97 -19.79 6.76 4.98
CA SER A 97 -20.82 5.75 5.25
C SER A 97 -20.25 4.39 5.66
N LEU A 98 -19.18 3.92 5.00
CA LEU A 98 -18.58 2.63 5.34
C LEU A 98 -17.91 2.63 6.73
N LEU A 99 -17.35 3.77 7.17
CA LEU A 99 -16.77 3.91 8.52
C LEU A 99 -17.86 3.81 9.60
N ILE A 100 -18.99 4.48 9.38
CA ILE A 100 -20.17 4.42 10.26
C ILE A 100 -20.73 2.99 10.29
N LEU A 101 -20.84 2.36 9.11
CA LEU A 101 -21.32 0.98 8.98
C LEU A 101 -20.44 -0.01 9.75
N GLN A 102 -19.12 0.10 9.65
CA GLN A 102 -18.18 -0.76 10.40
C GLN A 102 -18.40 -0.63 11.91
N SER A 103 -18.51 0.60 12.41
CA SER A 103 -18.77 0.88 13.82
C SER A 103 -20.11 0.29 14.29
N PHE A 104 -21.14 0.37 13.46
CA PHE A 104 -22.43 -0.28 13.73
C PHE A 104 -22.31 -1.79 13.76
N ILE A 105 -21.66 -2.39 12.78
CA ILE A 105 -21.56 -3.84 12.60
C ILE A 105 -20.76 -4.50 13.72
N ILE A 106 -19.63 -3.91 14.12
CA ILE A 106 -18.84 -4.41 15.25
C ILE A 106 -19.67 -4.35 16.54
N ALA A 107 -20.37 -3.23 16.80
CA ALA A 107 -21.22 -3.09 17.98
C ALA A 107 -22.41 -4.08 17.97
N PHE A 108 -23.09 -4.20 16.84
CA PHE A 108 -24.25 -5.08 16.66
C PHE A 108 -23.88 -6.56 16.74
N SER A 109 -22.65 -6.93 16.36
CA SER A 109 -22.11 -8.27 16.60
C SER A 109 -22.08 -8.60 18.10
N GLY A 110 -21.77 -7.62 18.95
CA GLY A 110 -21.89 -7.73 20.40
C GLY A 110 -23.32 -7.98 20.88
N PHE A 111 -24.32 -7.34 20.25
CA PHE A 111 -25.74 -7.62 20.52
C PHE A 111 -26.12 -9.05 20.13
N LEU A 112 -25.63 -9.57 19.01
CA LEU A 112 -25.85 -10.97 18.63
C LEU A 112 -25.18 -11.94 19.60
N LEU A 113 -24.00 -11.61 20.13
CA LEU A 113 -23.38 -12.35 21.23
C LEU A 113 -24.24 -12.33 22.49
N TYR A 114 -24.84 -11.18 22.84
CA TYR A 114 -25.83 -11.10 23.92
C TYR A 114 -27.00 -12.06 23.67
N LEU A 115 -27.58 -12.09 22.47
CA LEU A 115 -28.68 -13.00 22.15
C LEU A 115 -28.28 -14.48 22.24
N LEU A 116 -27.10 -14.82 21.72
CA LEU A 116 -26.53 -16.17 21.79
C LEU A 116 -26.26 -16.58 23.25
N ALA A 117 -25.55 -15.75 24.01
CA ALA A 117 -25.24 -15.97 25.40
C ALA A 117 -26.51 -16.07 26.25
N ASN A 118 -27.50 -15.20 26.05
CA ASN A 118 -28.75 -15.24 26.80
C ASN A 118 -29.49 -16.56 26.54
N LYS A 119 -29.52 -17.03 25.29
CA LYS A 119 -30.13 -18.31 24.92
C LYS A 119 -29.41 -19.50 25.55
N LEU A 120 -28.08 -19.50 25.57
CA LEU A 120 -27.28 -20.63 26.07
C LEU A 120 -27.18 -20.63 27.61
N LEU A 121 -26.88 -19.48 28.21
CA LEU A 121 -26.66 -19.31 29.65
C LEU A 121 -27.96 -19.20 30.45
N LYS A 122 -29.05 -18.72 29.83
CA LYS A 122 -30.34 -18.40 30.47
C LYS A 122 -30.20 -17.38 31.61
N LYS A 123 -29.25 -16.45 31.46
CA LYS A 123 -28.89 -15.42 32.44
C LYS A 123 -28.62 -14.10 31.70
N PRO A 124 -29.58 -13.18 31.61
CA PRO A 124 -29.45 -11.98 30.77
C PRO A 124 -28.31 -11.05 31.22
N TYR A 125 -28.03 -10.95 32.52
CA TYR A 125 -26.91 -10.16 33.03
C TYR A 125 -25.54 -10.72 32.60
N MET A 126 -25.37 -12.05 32.54
CA MET A 126 -24.13 -12.64 32.02
C MET A 126 -23.99 -12.43 30.53
N ALA A 127 -25.10 -12.50 29.80
CA ALA A 127 -25.09 -12.18 28.38
C ALA A 127 -24.71 -10.71 28.13
N LEU A 128 -25.21 -9.80 28.97
CA LEU A 128 -24.87 -8.37 28.89
C LEU A 128 -23.39 -8.15 29.21
N LEU A 129 -22.84 -8.83 30.22
CA LEU A 129 -21.41 -8.76 30.53
C LEU A 129 -20.53 -9.24 29.36
N VAL A 130 -20.94 -10.29 28.64
CA VAL A 130 -20.24 -10.76 27.44
C VAL A 130 -20.27 -9.69 26.34
N GLN A 131 -21.39 -9.02 26.11
CA GLN A 131 -21.47 -7.92 25.15
C GLN A 131 -20.63 -6.71 25.58
N VAL A 132 -20.69 -6.31 26.85
CA VAL A 132 -19.90 -5.18 27.37
C VAL A 132 -18.41 -5.49 27.21
N ALA A 133 -17.98 -6.71 27.54
CA ALA A 133 -16.61 -7.12 27.29
C ALA A 133 -16.26 -7.14 25.80
N TRP A 134 -17.19 -7.50 24.90
CA TRP A 134 -16.98 -7.45 23.45
C TRP A 134 -16.68 -6.04 22.95
N VAL A 135 -17.46 -5.03 23.39
CA VAL A 135 -17.25 -3.64 22.97
C VAL A 135 -16.03 -3.01 23.64
N LEU A 136 -15.68 -3.44 24.86
CA LEU A 136 -14.45 -3.05 25.56
C LEU A 136 -13.23 -3.92 25.18
N TYR A 137 -13.38 -4.86 24.25
CA TYR A 137 -12.29 -5.71 23.82
C TYR A 137 -11.38 -4.87 22.93
N TYR A 138 -10.22 -4.45 23.45
CA TYR A 138 -9.31 -3.56 22.72
C TYR A 138 -8.94 -4.08 21.30
N PRO A 139 -8.87 -5.40 21.00
CA PRO A 139 -8.66 -5.86 19.63
C PRO A 139 -9.80 -5.52 18.68
N ASN A 140 -11.06 -5.57 19.13
CA ASN A 140 -12.20 -5.09 18.33
C ASN A 140 -12.12 -3.56 18.13
N SER A 141 -11.67 -2.85 19.15
CA SER A 141 -11.44 -1.40 19.08
C SER A 141 -10.36 -1.05 18.05
N ALA A 142 -9.31 -1.87 17.95
CA ALA A 142 -8.27 -1.71 16.94
C ALA A 142 -8.77 -2.03 15.53
N ALA A 143 -9.59 -3.08 15.37
CA ALA A 143 -10.23 -3.34 14.08
C ALA A 143 -11.19 -2.21 13.67
N ASN A 144 -11.87 -1.58 14.63
CA ASN A 144 -12.77 -0.48 14.33
C ASN A 144 -12.04 0.84 14.06
N GLY A 145 -10.94 1.11 14.77
CA GLY A 145 -10.08 2.29 14.56
C GLY A 145 -9.19 2.19 13.33
N TYR A 146 -9.12 1.01 12.72
CA TYR A 146 -8.60 0.84 11.38
C TYR A 146 -9.66 1.27 10.37
N PRO A 147 -9.30 1.96 9.28
CA PRO A 147 -10.27 2.34 8.24
C PRO A 147 -11.01 1.12 7.67
N PHE A 148 -12.14 1.33 6.98
CA PHE A 148 -13.05 0.23 6.61
C PHE A 148 -12.36 -0.96 5.91
N HIS A 149 -12.58 -2.17 6.43
CA HIS A 149 -12.25 -3.43 5.74
C HIS A 149 -13.43 -4.37 5.74
N TYR A 150 -13.63 -5.10 4.63
CA TYR A 150 -14.67 -6.11 4.51
C TYR A 150 -14.60 -7.20 5.59
N MET A 151 -13.40 -7.53 6.09
CA MET A 151 -13.24 -8.50 7.18
C MET A 151 -13.89 -8.07 8.50
N THR A 152 -14.19 -6.78 8.70
CA THR A 152 -14.91 -6.31 9.88
C THR A 152 -16.41 -6.68 9.85
N LEU A 153 -16.90 -7.14 8.69
CA LEU A 153 -18.23 -7.72 8.54
C LEU A 153 -18.30 -9.19 9.03
N PHE A 154 -17.14 -9.86 9.13
CA PHE A 154 -17.06 -11.26 9.52
C PHE A 154 -17.72 -11.56 10.88
N PRO A 155 -17.45 -10.80 11.98
CA PRO A 155 -18.10 -11.02 13.27
C PRO A 155 -19.63 -11.11 13.20
N LEU A 156 -20.27 -10.23 12.44
CA LEU A 156 -21.72 -10.15 12.33
C LEU A 156 -22.29 -11.47 11.80
N PHE A 157 -21.81 -11.87 10.63
CA PHE A 157 -22.31 -13.05 9.93
C PHE A 157 -21.90 -14.36 10.61
N TYR A 158 -20.70 -14.42 11.19
CA TYR A 158 -20.24 -15.59 11.93
C TYR A 158 -21.07 -15.82 13.21
N ILE A 159 -21.24 -14.77 14.04
CA ILE A 159 -22.01 -14.86 15.28
C ILE A 159 -23.50 -15.09 14.99
N LEU A 160 -24.05 -14.42 13.98
CA LEU A 160 -25.44 -14.64 13.52
C LEU A 160 -25.64 -16.11 13.10
N GLY A 161 -24.68 -16.69 12.37
CA GLY A 161 -24.69 -18.10 11.98
C GLY A 161 -24.77 -19.03 13.18
N PHE A 162 -23.94 -18.81 14.21
CA PHE A 162 -24.00 -19.55 15.47
C PHE A 162 -25.33 -19.37 16.20
N TYR A 163 -25.84 -18.14 16.29
CA TYR A 163 -27.13 -17.86 16.92
C TYR A 163 -28.29 -18.60 16.24
N LEU A 164 -28.36 -18.54 14.91
CA LEU A 164 -29.38 -19.22 14.10
C LEU A 164 -29.25 -20.74 14.17
N PHE A 165 -28.03 -21.25 14.15
CA PHE A 165 -27.72 -22.66 14.36
C PHE A 165 -28.29 -23.13 15.70
N PHE A 166 -27.98 -22.44 16.81
CA PHE A 166 -28.53 -22.74 18.15
C PHE A 166 -30.04 -22.55 18.26
N LYS A 167 -30.66 -21.80 17.35
CA LYS A 167 -32.12 -21.57 17.29
C LYS A 167 -32.89 -22.64 16.54
N GLY A 168 -32.27 -23.57 15.82
CA GLY A 168 -33.04 -24.50 14.99
C GLY A 168 -32.96 -24.24 13.49
N LYS A 169 -32.46 -23.06 13.09
CA LYS A 169 -32.71 -22.47 11.77
C LYS A 169 -31.53 -22.71 10.82
N LEU A 170 -31.29 -23.98 10.48
CA LEU A 170 -30.09 -24.39 9.73
C LEU A 170 -29.94 -23.73 8.35
N GLY A 171 -31.02 -23.50 7.59
CA GLY A 171 -30.94 -22.81 6.29
C GLY A 171 -30.44 -21.37 6.41
N TRP A 172 -30.98 -20.62 7.38
CA TRP A 172 -30.54 -19.26 7.69
C TRP A 172 -29.13 -19.23 8.28
N ALA A 173 -28.76 -20.24 9.09
CA ALA A 173 -27.40 -20.39 9.58
C ALA A 173 -26.41 -20.63 8.43
N ALA A 174 -26.77 -21.49 7.47
CA ALA A 174 -25.95 -21.74 6.28
C ALA A 174 -25.75 -20.46 5.48
N LEU A 175 -26.83 -19.72 5.20
CA LEU A 175 -26.74 -18.42 4.53
C LEU A 175 -25.80 -17.47 5.27
N SER A 176 -25.97 -17.31 6.58
CA SER A 176 -25.13 -16.44 7.40
C SER A 176 -23.65 -16.86 7.36
N PHE A 177 -23.34 -18.15 7.47
CA PHE A 177 -21.96 -18.62 7.34
C PHE A 177 -21.42 -18.42 5.93
N SER A 178 -22.20 -18.66 4.88
CA SER A 178 -21.81 -18.37 3.50
C SER A 178 -21.49 -16.88 3.31
N LEU A 179 -22.29 -15.97 3.89
CA LEU A 179 -21.97 -14.54 3.87
C LEU A 179 -20.64 -14.24 4.57
N SER A 180 -20.36 -14.89 5.71
CA SER A 180 -19.05 -14.74 6.37
C SER A 180 -17.88 -15.29 5.54
N VAL A 181 -18.08 -16.28 4.66
CA VAL A 181 -17.02 -16.75 3.74
C VAL A 181 -16.61 -15.63 2.76
N MET A 182 -17.53 -14.73 2.40
CA MET A 182 -17.33 -13.69 1.37
C MET A 182 -16.67 -12.41 1.90
N THR A 183 -16.36 -12.33 3.19
CA THR A 183 -15.89 -11.08 3.82
C THR A 183 -14.39 -10.86 3.68
N ASP A 184 -13.61 -11.94 3.60
CA ASP A 184 -12.15 -11.86 3.49
C ASP A 184 -11.53 -13.21 3.13
N LEU A 185 -10.25 -13.18 2.74
CA LEU A 185 -9.43 -14.30 2.29
C LEU A 185 -9.35 -15.49 3.26
N LEU A 186 -9.18 -15.24 4.56
CA LEU A 186 -9.05 -16.31 5.56
C LEU A 186 -10.41 -16.88 6.01
N SER A 187 -11.50 -16.15 5.75
CA SER A 187 -12.84 -16.51 6.21
C SER A 187 -13.30 -17.90 5.73
N PRO A 188 -13.12 -18.30 4.45
CA PRO A 188 -13.42 -19.66 4.00
C PRO A 188 -12.73 -20.76 4.82
N VAL A 189 -11.45 -20.58 5.14
CA VAL A 189 -10.66 -21.56 5.93
C VAL A 189 -11.20 -21.65 7.36
N ILE A 190 -11.53 -20.50 7.96
CA ILE A 190 -12.15 -20.44 9.30
C ILE A 190 -13.50 -21.17 9.31
N ILE A 191 -14.32 -21.02 8.27
CA ILE A 191 -15.60 -21.73 8.16
C ILE A 191 -15.41 -23.24 8.01
N LEU A 192 -14.46 -23.69 7.19
CA LEU A 192 -14.12 -25.12 7.08
C LEU A 192 -13.70 -25.71 8.43
N LEU A 193 -12.89 -24.99 9.21
CA LEU A 193 -12.49 -25.42 10.55
C LEU A 193 -13.58 -25.24 11.62
N SER A 194 -14.65 -24.51 11.32
CA SER A 194 -15.85 -24.43 12.16
C SER A 194 -16.74 -25.67 12.03
N ILE A 195 -16.64 -26.45 10.95
CA ILE A 195 -17.48 -27.63 10.71
C ILE A 195 -17.39 -28.67 11.84
N PRO A 196 -16.21 -29.12 12.29
CA PRO A 196 -16.10 -30.07 13.40
C PRO A 196 -16.71 -29.54 14.70
N VAL A 197 -16.57 -28.23 14.96
CA VAL A 197 -17.12 -27.54 16.14
C VAL A 197 -18.65 -27.53 16.10
N LEU A 198 -19.23 -27.25 14.93
CA LEU A 198 -20.67 -27.29 14.72
C LEU A 198 -21.22 -28.71 14.89
N LEU A 199 -20.56 -29.74 14.32
CA LEU A 199 -20.94 -31.15 14.49
C LEU A 199 -20.87 -31.60 15.95
N TYR A 200 -19.81 -31.24 16.65
CA TYR A 200 -19.68 -31.48 18.10
C TYR A 200 -20.84 -30.82 18.87
N SER A 201 -21.18 -29.59 18.50
CA SER A 201 -22.27 -28.83 19.11
C SER A 201 -23.65 -29.46 18.87
N VAL A 202 -23.91 -30.02 17.69
CA VAL A 202 -25.12 -30.82 17.42
C VAL A 202 -25.24 -31.94 18.45
N LYS A 203 -24.21 -32.78 18.59
CA LYS A 203 -24.24 -33.94 19.48
C LYS A 203 -24.40 -33.56 20.96
N SER A 204 -23.70 -32.52 21.39
CA SER A 204 -23.64 -32.11 22.81
C SER A 204 -24.87 -31.34 23.29
N PHE A 205 -25.49 -30.52 22.43
CA PHE A 205 -26.57 -29.61 22.82
C PHE A 205 -27.94 -29.98 22.30
N PHE A 206 -28.00 -30.65 21.15
CA PHE A 206 -29.25 -31.00 20.48
C PHE A 206 -29.66 -32.46 20.67
N GLY A 207 -29.18 -33.15 21.72
CA GLY A 207 -29.54 -34.55 22.01
C GLY A 207 -31.06 -34.85 22.15
N LYS A 208 -31.92 -33.82 22.06
CA LYS A 208 -33.39 -33.94 21.97
C LYS A 208 -34.00 -33.41 20.66
N ILE A 209 -33.26 -32.65 19.86
CA ILE A 209 -33.73 -32.12 18.56
C ILE A 209 -33.09 -33.00 17.48
N SER A 210 -33.84 -33.99 17.02
CA SER A 210 -33.38 -34.87 15.94
C SER A 210 -33.50 -34.15 14.60
N TYR A 211 -32.47 -33.40 14.21
CA TYR A 211 -32.34 -33.09 12.80
C TYR A 211 -32.14 -34.39 12.03
N LYS A 212 -32.83 -34.53 10.90
CA LYS A 212 -32.57 -35.64 10.00
C LYS A 212 -31.10 -35.55 9.55
N ARG A 213 -30.38 -36.67 9.54
CA ARG A 213 -28.98 -36.76 9.09
C ARG A 213 -28.77 -36.03 7.76
N ARG A 214 -29.73 -36.17 6.83
CA ARG A 214 -29.74 -35.47 5.54
C ARG A 214 -29.66 -33.94 5.68
N THR A 215 -30.39 -33.32 6.60
CA THR A 215 -30.38 -31.86 6.79
C THR A 215 -29.03 -31.36 7.29
N ILE A 216 -28.40 -32.08 8.22
CA ILE A 216 -27.05 -31.74 8.71
C ILE A 216 -26.04 -31.89 7.56
N LEU A 217 -26.11 -32.99 6.80
CA LEU A 217 -25.21 -33.21 5.65
C LEU A 217 -25.38 -32.14 4.58
N LEU A 218 -26.61 -31.71 4.28
CA LEU A 218 -26.88 -30.60 3.35
C LEU A 218 -26.30 -29.28 3.87
N PHE A 219 -26.52 -28.96 5.15
CA PHE A 219 -25.94 -27.80 5.80
C PHE A 219 -24.40 -27.81 5.67
N MET A 220 -23.75 -28.94 5.95
CA MET A 220 -22.29 -29.05 5.78
C MET A 220 -21.84 -28.98 4.33
N GLY A 221 -22.56 -29.64 3.42
CA GLY A 221 -22.29 -29.60 1.99
C GLY A 221 -22.26 -28.17 1.49
N VAL A 222 -23.24 -27.35 1.86
CA VAL A 222 -23.29 -25.93 1.49
C VAL A 222 -22.05 -25.17 2.00
N LEU A 223 -21.67 -25.33 3.27
CA LEU A 223 -20.51 -24.63 3.82
C LEU A 223 -19.20 -25.04 3.13
N ILE A 224 -19.02 -26.34 2.85
CA ILE A 224 -17.84 -26.87 2.17
C ILE A 224 -17.79 -26.36 0.73
N THR A 225 -18.88 -26.56 -0.03
CA THR A 225 -18.94 -26.16 -1.44
C THR A 225 -18.67 -24.67 -1.58
N PHE A 226 -19.30 -23.83 -0.76
CA PHE A 226 -19.13 -22.39 -0.87
C PHE A 226 -17.72 -21.94 -0.46
N SER A 227 -17.17 -22.49 0.63
CA SER A 227 -15.80 -22.16 1.07
C SER A 227 -14.75 -22.61 0.03
N VAL A 228 -14.87 -23.84 -0.48
CA VAL A 228 -13.96 -24.38 -1.49
C VAL A 228 -14.09 -23.63 -2.81
N ALA A 229 -15.30 -23.24 -3.23
CA ALA A 229 -15.49 -22.45 -4.44
C ALA A 229 -14.78 -21.09 -4.35
N ILE A 230 -14.96 -20.36 -3.24
CA ILE A 230 -14.25 -19.08 -3.03
C ILE A 230 -12.74 -19.29 -3.01
N LEU A 231 -12.25 -20.33 -2.32
CA LEU A 231 -10.82 -20.63 -2.30
C LEU A 231 -10.27 -20.99 -3.69
N LEU A 232 -11.00 -21.81 -4.44
CA LEU A 232 -10.59 -22.24 -5.77
C LEU A 232 -10.57 -21.07 -6.76
N VAL A 233 -11.60 -20.21 -6.74
CA VAL A 233 -11.62 -19.06 -7.65
C VAL A 233 -10.48 -18.09 -7.33
N ASN A 234 -10.23 -17.80 -6.05
CA ASN A 234 -9.09 -16.96 -5.68
C ASN A 234 -7.74 -17.57 -6.07
N TYR A 235 -7.60 -18.89 -5.95
CA TYR A 235 -6.42 -19.60 -6.41
C TYR A 235 -6.25 -19.51 -7.93
N ILE A 236 -7.31 -19.72 -8.71
CA ILE A 236 -7.28 -19.65 -10.18
C ILE A 236 -6.95 -18.23 -10.64
N VAL A 237 -7.55 -17.22 -10.00
CA VAL A 237 -7.44 -15.82 -10.44
C VAL A 237 -6.14 -15.16 -9.99
N SER A 238 -5.64 -15.49 -8.80
CA SER A 238 -4.52 -14.77 -8.17
C SER A 238 -3.33 -15.66 -7.80
N GLY A 239 -3.41 -16.95 -8.10
CA GLY A 239 -2.39 -17.93 -7.73
C GLY A 239 -2.31 -18.17 -6.22
N PRO A 240 -1.30 -18.93 -5.76
CA PRO A 240 -1.09 -19.21 -4.35
C PRO A 240 -0.64 -18.00 -3.53
N ALA A 241 -0.03 -16.99 -4.17
CA ALA A 241 0.55 -15.81 -3.50
C ALA A 241 -0.48 -15.06 -2.65
N ILE A 242 -1.74 -15.02 -3.08
CA ILE A 242 -2.86 -14.40 -2.37
C ILE A 242 -2.96 -14.89 -0.92
N TYR A 243 -2.95 -16.22 -0.70
CA TYR A 243 -3.08 -16.85 0.62
C TYR A 243 -1.90 -16.60 1.54
N THR A 244 -0.78 -16.25 0.93
CA THR A 244 0.44 -15.98 1.65
C THR A 244 0.60 -14.48 1.89
N GLY A 245 -0.26 -13.60 1.36
CA GLY A 245 -0.04 -12.16 1.47
C GLY A 245 1.28 -11.72 0.83
N ASN A 246 1.58 -12.27 -0.36
CA ASN A 246 2.83 -12.07 -1.10
C ASN A 246 4.10 -12.53 -0.34
N VAL A 247 3.93 -13.35 0.70
CA VAL A 247 5.03 -13.99 1.43
C VAL A 247 5.85 -14.88 0.48
N VAL A 248 5.17 -15.65 -0.36
CA VAL A 248 5.77 -16.32 -1.52
C VAL A 248 5.59 -15.38 -2.69
N SER A 249 6.67 -14.73 -3.13
CA SER A 249 6.60 -13.93 -4.36
C SER A 249 6.27 -14.86 -5.52
N THR A 250 5.48 -14.38 -6.48
CA THR A 250 5.14 -15.13 -7.70
C THR A 250 6.37 -15.62 -8.47
N THR A 251 7.55 -15.03 -8.20
CA THR A 251 8.81 -15.27 -8.87
C THR A 251 9.87 -15.98 -8.00
N SER A 252 9.61 -16.26 -6.72
CA SER A 252 10.60 -16.94 -5.88
C SER A 252 10.53 -18.44 -6.08
N GLU A 253 11.64 -19.03 -6.51
CA GLU A 253 11.90 -20.48 -6.63
C GLU A 253 11.82 -21.24 -5.27
N GLY A 254 11.52 -20.55 -4.17
CA GLY A 254 11.35 -21.15 -2.86
C GLY A 254 10.01 -21.86 -2.74
N THR A 255 10.03 -23.13 -2.32
CA THR A 255 8.80 -23.84 -1.94
C THR A 255 8.07 -23.08 -0.83
N PHE A 256 6.73 -23.14 -0.80
CA PHE A 256 5.90 -22.57 0.27
C PHE A 256 6.43 -22.92 1.68
N LEU A 257 6.93 -24.14 1.83
CA LEU A 257 7.54 -24.62 3.07
C LEU A 257 8.82 -23.85 3.43
N ASN A 258 9.73 -23.63 2.48
CA ASN A 258 10.94 -22.83 2.72
C ASN A 258 10.60 -21.41 3.14
N VAL A 259 9.56 -20.84 2.55
CA VAL A 259 9.11 -19.50 2.93
C VAL A 259 8.51 -19.47 4.33
N ILE A 260 7.70 -20.46 4.72
CA ILE A 260 7.24 -20.58 6.11
C ILE A 260 8.43 -20.74 7.06
N LEU A 261 9.35 -21.66 6.76
CA LEU A 261 10.50 -21.95 7.63
C LEU A 261 11.42 -20.73 7.80
N THR A 262 11.70 -19.99 6.72
CA THR A 262 12.47 -18.75 6.78
C THR A 262 11.76 -17.63 7.54
N ARG A 263 10.42 -17.67 7.62
CA ARG A 263 9.64 -16.72 8.44
C ARG A 263 9.45 -17.15 9.88
N LEU A 264 9.62 -18.42 10.20
CA LEU A 264 9.66 -18.95 11.58
C LEU A 264 11.00 -18.65 12.26
N THR A 265 11.51 -17.43 12.16
CA THR A 265 12.64 -16.98 12.98
C THR A 265 12.20 -16.78 14.42
N ALA A 266 13.09 -17.02 15.38
CA ALA A 266 12.79 -16.93 16.80
C ALA A 266 12.08 -15.61 17.18
N THR A 267 12.57 -14.48 16.67
CA THR A 267 11.98 -13.16 16.92
C THR A 267 10.54 -13.04 16.41
N ARG A 268 10.23 -13.56 15.21
CA ARG A 268 8.87 -13.50 14.63
C ARG A 268 7.90 -14.44 15.35
N VAL A 269 8.36 -15.61 15.77
CA VAL A 269 7.55 -16.54 16.54
C VAL A 269 7.22 -15.96 17.92
N VAL A 270 8.19 -15.41 18.64
CA VAL A 270 7.96 -14.75 19.95
C VAL A 270 6.91 -13.64 19.82
N ASN A 271 7.08 -12.82 18.79
CA ASN A 271 6.16 -11.77 18.39
C ASN A 271 4.73 -12.30 18.14
N GLY A 272 4.56 -13.28 17.26
CA GLY A 272 3.25 -13.89 17.02
C GLY A 272 2.64 -14.57 18.25
N LEU A 273 3.45 -15.15 19.13
CA LEU A 273 2.98 -15.70 20.40
C LEU A 273 2.51 -14.60 21.36
N LEU A 274 3.24 -13.48 21.44
CA LEU A 274 2.81 -12.30 22.18
C LEU A 274 1.50 -11.75 21.62
N TYR A 275 1.32 -11.74 20.29
CA TYR A 275 0.04 -11.40 19.67
C TYR A 275 -1.10 -12.26 20.25
N ILE A 276 -0.95 -13.58 20.17
CA ILE A 276 -1.96 -14.55 20.60
C ILE A 276 -2.22 -14.41 22.09
N PHE A 277 -1.16 -14.18 22.87
CA PHE A 277 -1.25 -13.88 24.30
C PHE A 277 -2.12 -12.65 24.53
N PHE A 278 -1.82 -11.53 23.90
CA PHE A 278 -2.54 -10.27 24.07
C PHE A 278 -3.99 -10.32 23.54
N LEU A 279 -4.24 -11.12 22.51
CA LEU A 279 -5.60 -11.40 22.03
C LEU A 279 -6.39 -12.24 23.06
N THR A 280 -5.78 -13.26 23.67
CA THR A 280 -6.50 -14.17 24.58
C THR A 280 -6.48 -13.73 26.06
N PHE A 281 -5.58 -12.83 26.43
CA PHE A 281 -5.40 -12.31 27.80
C PHE A 281 -6.61 -11.56 28.35
N PRO A 282 -7.29 -10.64 27.62
CA PRO A 282 -8.52 -10.01 28.08
C PRO A 282 -9.64 -11.02 28.41
N LEU A 283 -9.52 -12.24 27.86
CA LEU A 283 -10.42 -13.36 28.10
C LEU A 283 -9.87 -14.32 29.17
N LEU A 284 -8.87 -13.90 29.94
CA LEU A 284 -8.20 -14.65 31.01
C LEU A 284 -7.71 -16.03 30.57
N PHE A 285 -7.34 -16.18 29.29
CA PHE A 285 -6.99 -17.47 28.67
C PHE A 285 -8.07 -18.55 28.81
N SER A 286 -9.28 -18.15 29.23
CA SER A 286 -10.38 -19.05 29.56
C SER A 286 -10.82 -19.86 28.35
N VAL A 287 -10.64 -19.28 27.15
CA VAL A 287 -10.90 -19.92 25.86
C VAL A 287 -10.19 -21.28 25.73
N PHE A 288 -9.01 -21.48 26.33
CA PHE A 288 -8.28 -22.76 26.23
C PHE A 288 -8.92 -23.89 27.03
N ILE A 289 -9.81 -23.58 28.00
CA ILE A 289 -10.59 -24.60 28.73
C ILE A 289 -11.54 -25.34 27.77
N GLU A 290 -12.03 -24.62 26.74
CA GLU A 290 -12.90 -25.13 25.68
C GLU A 290 -12.17 -25.09 24.32
N TYR A 291 -10.94 -25.62 24.29
CA TYR A 291 -10.03 -25.63 23.12
C TYR A 291 -10.69 -26.07 21.79
N ARG A 292 -11.74 -26.89 21.84
CA ARG A 292 -12.52 -27.32 20.67
C ARG A 292 -13.12 -26.14 19.91
N PHE A 293 -13.54 -25.09 20.62
CA PHE A 293 -14.08 -23.89 20.03
C PHE A 293 -13.00 -22.89 19.57
N ILE A 294 -11.72 -23.14 19.89
CA ILE A 294 -10.59 -22.36 19.36
C ILE A 294 -10.15 -22.87 17.98
N LEU A 295 -10.45 -24.12 17.61
CA LEU A 295 -10.05 -24.71 16.33
C LEU A 295 -10.27 -23.76 15.12
N PRO A 296 -11.40 -23.03 15.01
CA PRO A 296 -11.61 -22.11 13.88
C PRO A 296 -10.70 -20.88 13.88
N ALA A 297 -10.11 -20.51 15.03
CA ALA A 297 -9.21 -19.35 15.14
C ALA A 297 -7.76 -19.67 14.74
N ILE A 298 -7.42 -20.96 14.54
CA ILE A 298 -6.07 -21.38 14.16
C ILE A 298 -5.55 -20.68 12.89
N PRO A 299 -6.32 -20.53 11.79
CA PRO A 299 -5.83 -19.84 10.60
C PRO A 299 -5.41 -18.41 10.89
N SER A 300 -6.19 -17.67 11.68
CA SER A 300 -5.82 -16.33 12.13
C SER A 300 -4.56 -16.35 12.98
N PHE A 301 -4.45 -17.27 13.95
CA PHE A 301 -3.25 -17.40 14.78
C PHE A 301 -1.99 -17.70 13.96
N LEU A 302 -2.08 -18.62 13.00
CA LEU A 302 -0.98 -18.95 12.09
C LEU A 302 -0.61 -17.76 11.20
N TYR A 303 -1.60 -17.02 10.71
CA TYR A 303 -1.37 -15.80 9.95
C TYR A 303 -0.53 -14.79 10.76
N TYR A 304 -0.79 -14.62 12.05
CA TYR A 304 0.04 -13.76 12.90
C TYR A 304 1.41 -14.33 13.23
N LEU A 305 1.51 -15.65 13.43
CA LEU A 305 2.79 -16.31 13.72
C LEU A 305 3.78 -16.21 12.55
N VAL A 306 3.29 -16.24 11.31
CA VAL A 306 4.13 -16.30 10.11
C VAL A 306 4.20 -14.97 9.36
N GLY A 307 3.09 -14.22 9.33
CA GLY A 307 2.92 -13.06 8.46
C GLY A 307 3.53 -11.77 9.00
N TYR A 308 3.63 -11.61 10.31
CA TYR A 308 3.87 -10.30 10.93
C TYR A 308 5.32 -10.09 11.38
N SER A 309 6.06 -9.26 10.64
CA SER A 309 7.41 -8.83 10.98
C SER A 309 7.40 -7.42 11.58
N GLY A 310 7.35 -7.30 12.90
CA GLY A 310 7.54 -6.02 13.59
C GLY A 310 7.34 -6.15 15.10
N LEU A 311 8.30 -5.67 15.89
CA LEU A 311 8.34 -5.78 17.36
C LEU A 311 7.18 -5.08 18.10
N VAL A 312 6.41 -4.22 17.42
CA VAL A 312 5.53 -3.25 18.10
C VAL A 312 4.04 -3.46 17.77
N ARG A 313 3.69 -4.35 16.85
CA ARG A 313 2.30 -4.49 16.36
C ARG A 313 1.41 -5.49 17.14
N PHE A 314 1.90 -6.09 18.23
CA PHE A 314 1.07 -6.98 19.09
C PHE A 314 0.07 -6.25 19.96
N TYR A 315 0.36 -5.00 20.28
CA TYR A 315 -0.55 -4.14 21.01
C TYR A 315 -1.68 -3.64 20.09
N TYR A 316 -1.42 -3.43 18.80
CA TYR A 316 -2.40 -2.91 17.84
C TYR A 316 -2.71 -3.97 16.78
N PRO A 317 -3.70 -4.84 17.02
CA PRO A 317 -3.96 -5.97 16.14
C PRO A 317 -4.55 -5.60 14.77
N MET A 318 -4.77 -4.30 14.54
CA MET A 318 -5.34 -3.71 13.32
C MET A 318 -6.67 -4.40 12.93
N GLN A 319 -7.01 -4.45 11.65
CA GLN A 319 -8.26 -5.00 11.13
C GLN A 319 -8.43 -6.52 11.36
N TYR A 320 -7.32 -7.27 11.44
CA TYR A 320 -7.35 -8.73 11.38
C TYR A 320 -7.91 -9.42 12.63
N SER A 321 -7.95 -8.72 13.78
CA SER A 321 -8.56 -9.26 15.00
C SER A 321 -10.03 -9.61 14.80
N SER A 322 -10.72 -8.98 13.84
CA SER A 322 -12.13 -9.23 13.53
C SER A 322 -12.40 -10.69 13.17
N LEU A 323 -11.41 -11.41 12.63
CA LEU A 323 -11.56 -12.82 12.25
C LEU A 323 -11.49 -13.77 13.46
N ALA A 324 -10.65 -13.45 14.45
CA ALA A 324 -10.45 -14.30 15.63
C ALA A 324 -11.41 -13.98 16.78
N SER A 325 -11.70 -12.70 17.00
CA SER A 325 -12.54 -12.20 18.10
C SER A 325 -13.89 -12.93 18.26
N PRO A 326 -14.73 -13.10 17.20
CA PRO A 326 -16.03 -13.75 17.37
C PRO A 326 -15.90 -15.21 17.84
N ILE A 327 -14.85 -15.91 17.39
CA ILE A 327 -14.57 -17.30 17.76
C ILE A 327 -14.20 -17.39 19.24
N LEU A 328 -13.32 -16.50 19.69
CA LEU A 328 -12.89 -16.42 21.08
C LEU A 328 -14.03 -16.09 22.04
N PHE A 329 -14.93 -15.19 21.66
CA PHE A 329 -16.10 -14.86 22.47
C PHE A 329 -17.15 -15.98 22.48
N ILE A 330 -17.32 -16.73 21.39
CA ILE A 330 -18.15 -17.94 21.39
C ILE A 330 -17.54 -18.99 22.33
N ALA A 331 -16.22 -19.21 22.28
CA ALA A 331 -15.53 -20.11 23.21
C ALA A 331 -15.75 -19.68 24.68
N LEU A 332 -15.61 -18.37 24.98
CA LEU A 332 -15.90 -17.81 26.31
C LEU A 332 -17.32 -18.13 26.79
N ILE A 333 -18.34 -18.01 25.93
CA ILE A 333 -19.73 -18.35 26.29
C ILE A 333 -19.83 -19.83 26.73
N PHE A 334 -19.14 -20.74 26.02
CA PHE A 334 -19.13 -22.16 26.40
C PHE A 334 -18.38 -22.43 27.70
N VAL A 335 -17.29 -21.70 27.97
CA VAL A 335 -16.58 -21.78 29.25
C VAL A 335 -17.49 -21.36 30.39
N ILE A 336 -18.17 -20.22 30.26
CA ILE A 336 -19.14 -19.73 31.26
C ILE A 336 -20.26 -20.76 31.46
N LEU A 337 -20.77 -21.34 30.36
CA LEU A 337 -21.81 -22.36 30.41
C LEU A 337 -21.35 -23.62 31.17
N ARG A 338 -20.11 -24.07 30.94
CA ARG A 338 -19.51 -25.20 31.66
C ARG A 338 -19.36 -24.90 33.13
N LEU A 339 -18.90 -23.71 33.51
CA LEU A 339 -18.81 -23.28 34.91
C LEU A 339 -20.18 -23.29 35.59
N ILE A 340 -21.23 -22.78 34.92
CA ILE A 340 -22.61 -22.81 35.44
C ILE A 340 -23.11 -24.25 35.59
N ARG A 341 -22.84 -25.14 34.62
CA ARG A 341 -23.24 -26.56 34.69
C ARG A 341 -22.50 -27.31 35.79
N PHE A 342 -21.20 -27.06 35.95
CA PHE A 342 -20.37 -27.64 37.01
C PHE A 342 -20.91 -27.24 38.39
N GLN A 343 -21.25 -25.97 38.58
CA GLN A 343 -21.90 -25.49 39.81
C GLN A 343 -23.22 -26.21 40.10
N ARG A 344 -24.02 -26.54 39.07
CA ARG A 344 -25.25 -27.33 39.23
C ARG A 344 -25.00 -28.79 39.57
N LYS A 345 -23.96 -29.43 39.02
CA LYS A 345 -23.63 -30.82 39.36
C LYS A 345 -23.06 -30.94 40.78
N ALA A 346 -22.31 -29.93 41.22
CA ALA A 346 -21.79 -29.83 42.58
C ALA A 346 -22.88 -29.60 43.65
N THR A 347 -24.14 -29.33 43.28
CA THR A 347 -25.23 -29.17 44.27
C THR A 347 -25.68 -30.46 44.95
N GLY A 348 -25.05 -31.61 44.64
CA GLY A 348 -25.15 -32.83 45.46
C GLY A 348 -24.22 -32.82 46.70
N LEU A 349 -23.31 -31.86 46.83
CA LEU A 349 -22.49 -31.68 48.04
C LEU A 349 -23.17 -30.77 49.09
N LYS A 350 -22.97 -31.11 50.38
CA LYS A 350 -23.58 -30.53 51.60
C LYS A 350 -23.87 -29.02 51.53
N GLU A 351 -25.04 -28.62 52.03
CA GLU A 351 -25.58 -27.25 52.08
C GLU A 351 -24.67 -26.18 52.72
N LYS A 352 -23.73 -26.58 53.58
CA LYS A 352 -22.82 -25.65 54.27
C LYS A 352 -21.84 -24.94 53.33
N TRP A 353 -21.44 -25.57 52.22
CA TRP A 353 -20.57 -24.97 51.19
C TRP A 353 -21.35 -24.13 50.15
N ARG A 354 -22.68 -24.18 50.23
CA ARG A 354 -23.63 -23.59 49.28
C ARG A 354 -23.71 -22.05 49.42
N GLY A 355 -23.49 -21.51 50.61
CA GLY A 355 -23.53 -20.07 50.89
C GLY A 355 -22.25 -19.31 50.54
N LEU A 356 -21.08 -19.93 50.75
CA LEU A 356 -19.78 -19.25 50.53
C LEU A 356 -19.34 -19.19 49.05
N ILE A 357 -19.76 -20.14 48.22
CA ILE A 357 -19.24 -20.29 46.85
C ILE A 357 -20.16 -19.66 45.77
N LYS A 358 -21.43 -19.34 46.07
CA LYS A 358 -22.49 -19.15 45.05
C LYS A 358 -22.71 -17.75 44.46
N SER A 359 -22.10 -16.67 44.94
CA SER A 359 -22.24 -15.34 44.30
C SER A 359 -20.94 -14.58 44.21
N LYS A 360 -20.17 -14.51 45.31
CA LYS A 360 -18.98 -13.65 45.39
C LYS A 360 -17.91 -13.99 44.37
N ARG A 361 -17.63 -15.28 44.10
CA ARG A 361 -16.61 -15.68 43.10
C ARG A 361 -17.01 -15.39 41.66
N LEU A 362 -18.29 -15.60 41.33
CA LEU A 362 -18.79 -15.35 39.98
C LEU A 362 -18.92 -13.85 39.70
N VAL A 363 -19.34 -13.08 40.71
CA VAL A 363 -19.34 -11.61 40.68
C VAL A 363 -17.90 -11.09 40.61
N ALA A 364 -16.99 -11.62 41.43
CA ALA A 364 -15.57 -11.25 41.38
C ALA A 364 -14.94 -11.58 40.02
N PHE A 365 -15.22 -12.76 39.45
CA PHE A 365 -14.78 -13.10 38.10
C PHE A 365 -15.32 -12.12 37.06
N ALA A 366 -16.63 -11.84 37.09
CA ALA A 366 -17.25 -10.88 36.20
C ALA A 366 -16.65 -9.47 36.35
N LEU A 367 -16.38 -9.03 37.58
CA LEU A 367 -15.79 -7.74 37.88
C LEU A 367 -14.34 -7.67 37.40
N VAL A 368 -13.50 -8.67 37.73
CA VAL A 368 -12.13 -8.76 37.22
C VAL A 368 -12.12 -8.79 35.70
N PHE A 369 -13.02 -9.55 35.07
CA PHE A 369 -13.12 -9.65 33.62
C PHE A 369 -13.49 -8.31 32.97
N VAL A 370 -14.49 -7.60 33.50
CA VAL A 370 -14.87 -6.26 32.99
C VAL A 370 -13.79 -5.23 33.26
N VAL A 371 -13.23 -5.18 34.47
CA VAL A 371 -12.16 -4.25 34.84
C VAL A 371 -10.94 -4.50 33.97
N LEU A 372 -10.56 -5.75 33.73
CA LEU A 372 -9.44 -6.07 32.83
C LEU A 372 -9.69 -5.57 31.41
N ASN A 373 -10.86 -5.84 30.83
CA ASN A 373 -11.18 -5.33 29.48
C ASN A 373 -11.23 -3.81 29.45
N ALA A 374 -11.82 -3.15 30.44
CA ALA A 374 -11.87 -1.70 30.54
C ALA A 374 -10.45 -1.09 30.67
N SER A 375 -9.59 -1.66 31.50
CA SER A 375 -8.20 -1.21 31.66
C SER A 375 -7.39 -1.41 30.38
N LEU A 376 -7.50 -2.56 29.73
CA LEU A 376 -6.81 -2.82 28.47
C LEU A 376 -7.35 -1.95 27.34
N PHE A 377 -8.66 -1.68 27.30
CA PHE A 377 -9.25 -0.71 26.37
C PHE A 377 -8.69 0.69 26.64
N PHE A 378 -8.60 1.11 27.90
CA PHE A 378 -8.06 2.42 28.25
C PHE A 378 -6.58 2.59 27.81
N ILE A 379 -5.79 1.53 27.91
CA ILE A 379 -4.37 1.56 27.52
C ILE A 379 -4.19 1.41 25.99
N TYR A 380 -4.92 0.50 25.36
CA TYR A 380 -4.63 0.05 23.99
C TYR A 380 -5.66 0.49 22.94
N SER A 381 -6.79 1.07 23.32
CA SER A 381 -7.75 1.56 22.32
C SER A 381 -7.25 2.87 21.69
N PRO A 382 -7.27 3.03 20.36
CA PRO A 382 -6.83 4.25 19.66
C PRO A 382 -7.50 5.54 20.13
N ILE A 383 -8.75 5.45 20.55
CA ILE A 383 -9.56 6.59 20.98
C ILE A 383 -9.41 6.91 22.46
N SER A 384 -8.61 6.14 23.20
CA SER A 384 -8.47 6.32 24.64
C SER A 384 -7.35 7.30 24.98
N PRO A 385 -7.52 8.18 25.99
CA PRO A 385 -6.45 9.04 26.47
C PRO A 385 -5.21 8.27 26.93
N GLY A 386 -5.41 7.11 27.58
CA GLY A 386 -4.31 6.27 28.07
C GLY A 386 -3.42 5.73 26.96
N ASN A 387 -3.91 5.71 25.73
CA ASN A 387 -3.15 5.28 24.58
C ASN A 387 -1.97 6.19 24.24
N GLN A 388 -2.00 7.45 24.67
CA GLN A 388 -0.85 8.36 24.52
C GLN A 388 0.39 7.85 25.27
N LEU A 389 0.22 7.05 26.33
CA LEU A 389 1.32 6.44 27.07
C LEU A 389 2.06 5.37 26.25
N MET A 390 1.44 4.89 25.17
CA MET A 390 2.02 3.90 24.26
C MET A 390 2.66 4.56 23.02
N LYS A 391 2.73 5.91 22.96
CA LYS A 391 3.50 6.62 21.93
C LYS A 391 4.99 6.31 22.16
N THR A 392 5.56 5.47 21.30
CA THR A 392 7.02 5.28 21.17
C THR A 392 7.50 6.08 19.96
N ASP A 393 8.82 6.29 19.80
CA ASP A 393 9.38 7.07 18.69
C ASP A 393 8.98 6.56 17.29
N PHE A 394 8.63 5.27 17.18
CA PHE A 394 8.07 4.67 15.96
C PHE A 394 6.63 5.12 15.62
N ASN A 395 5.91 5.73 16.57
CA ASN A 395 4.54 6.26 16.43
C ASN A 395 4.52 7.80 16.26
N ASN A 396 5.68 8.47 16.15
CA ASN A 396 5.73 9.93 15.98
C ASN A 396 5.15 10.38 14.63
N ASN A 397 5.17 9.51 13.62
CA ASN A 397 4.33 9.62 12.44
C ASN A 397 3.29 8.51 12.54
N PRO A 398 2.08 8.76 13.09
CA PRO A 398 1.04 7.75 13.07
C PRO A 398 0.87 7.35 11.60
N PRO A 399 1.08 6.07 11.24
CA PRO A 399 0.81 5.65 9.87
C PRO A 399 -0.62 6.08 9.56
N ALA A 400 -0.90 6.46 8.31
CA ALA A 400 -2.22 6.85 7.79
C ALA A 400 -3.31 5.76 7.92
N ASN A 401 -3.05 4.76 8.75
CA ASN A 401 -3.78 3.53 8.98
C ASN A 401 -4.18 3.39 10.47
N GLY A 402 -4.37 4.51 11.19
CA GLY A 402 -4.93 4.49 12.55
C GLY A 402 -3.97 4.03 13.66
N GLY A 403 -2.74 4.57 13.69
CA GLY A 403 -1.75 4.29 14.74
C GLY A 403 -2.11 4.82 16.13
N TYR A 404 -1.21 4.60 17.09
CA TYR A 404 -1.39 5.08 18.46
C TYR A 404 -1.20 6.59 18.62
N GLY A 405 -1.83 7.16 19.65
CA GLY A 405 -1.60 8.55 20.02
C GLY A 405 -2.52 9.60 19.39
N TRP A 406 -3.54 9.12 18.69
CA TRP A 406 -4.59 9.88 18.02
C TRP A 406 -5.43 10.77 18.93
N TYR A 407 -5.55 10.41 20.21
CA TYR A 407 -6.32 11.22 21.16
C TYR A 407 -5.85 12.69 21.23
N GLY A 408 -4.57 12.95 20.92
CA GLY A 408 -4.02 14.32 20.90
C GLY A 408 -4.34 15.13 19.65
N SER A 409 -4.85 14.49 18.58
CA SER A 409 -5.14 15.11 17.28
C SER A 409 -6.64 15.12 16.96
N LEU A 410 -7.49 15.12 18.00
CA LEU A 410 -8.97 15.09 17.86
C LEU A 410 -9.57 16.46 17.52
N SER A 411 -8.87 17.25 16.72
CA SER A 411 -9.33 18.57 16.30
C SER A 411 -9.02 18.74 14.82
N VAL A 412 -10.05 19.09 14.06
CA VAL A 412 -9.89 19.54 12.67
C VAL A 412 -9.22 20.91 12.71
N SER A 413 -7.99 20.99 12.21
CA SER A 413 -7.24 22.23 12.15
C SER A 413 -7.80 23.17 11.07
N SER A 414 -7.38 24.44 11.07
CA SER A 414 -7.70 25.35 9.96
C SER A 414 -7.14 24.87 8.62
N TYR A 415 -5.98 24.22 8.64
CA TYR A 415 -5.38 23.61 7.45
C TYR A 415 -6.25 22.48 6.90
N ASP A 416 -6.77 21.60 7.76
CA ASP A 416 -7.69 20.53 7.36
C ASP A 416 -8.97 21.11 6.73
N GLN A 417 -9.55 22.17 7.32
CA GLN A 417 -10.73 22.84 6.76
C GLN A 417 -10.43 23.43 5.38
N ASN A 418 -9.24 23.98 5.17
CA ASN A 418 -8.80 24.49 3.87
C ASN A 418 -8.70 23.38 2.83
N LEU A 419 -8.09 22.23 3.17
CA LEU A 419 -8.04 21.07 2.29
C LEU A 419 -9.45 20.56 1.96
N GLY A 420 -10.34 20.49 2.95
CA GLY A 420 -11.75 20.15 2.75
C GLY A 420 -12.46 21.11 1.80
N HIS A 421 -12.21 22.42 1.93
CA HIS A 421 -12.72 23.42 1.02
C HIS A 421 -12.19 23.21 -0.41
N MET A 422 -10.89 22.96 -0.58
CA MET A 422 -10.29 22.68 -1.90
C MET A 422 -10.88 21.43 -2.56
N ILE A 423 -11.16 20.37 -1.79
CA ILE A 423 -11.87 19.17 -2.29
C ILE A 423 -13.28 19.52 -2.79
N SER A 424 -13.97 20.42 -2.11
CA SER A 424 -15.32 20.86 -2.52
C SER A 424 -15.34 21.63 -3.85
N LEU A 425 -14.20 22.21 -4.26
CA LEU A 425 -14.06 22.86 -5.56
C LEU A 425 -13.95 21.87 -6.73
N VAL A 426 -13.66 20.58 -6.45
CA VAL A 426 -13.48 19.55 -7.48
C VAL A 426 -14.83 18.90 -7.83
N PRO A 427 -15.30 19.01 -9.09
CA PRO A 427 -16.57 18.41 -9.50
C PRO A 427 -16.61 16.89 -9.31
N ASN A 428 -17.77 16.34 -8.95
CA ASN A 428 -17.95 14.89 -8.70
C ASN A 428 -17.58 14.00 -9.90
N LYS A 429 -17.73 14.50 -11.13
CA LYS A 429 -17.44 13.76 -12.38
C LYS A 429 -15.99 13.93 -12.87
N ALA A 430 -15.19 14.75 -12.19
CA ALA A 430 -13.83 15.01 -12.61
C ALA A 430 -12.91 13.80 -12.37
N SER A 431 -11.88 13.69 -13.20
CA SER A 431 -10.72 12.86 -12.97
C SER A 431 -9.76 13.55 -11.98
N VAL A 432 -9.35 12.82 -10.94
CA VAL A 432 -8.60 13.40 -9.82
C VAL A 432 -7.37 12.57 -9.48
N LEU A 433 -6.24 13.25 -9.31
CA LEU A 433 -5.06 12.75 -8.61
C LEU A 433 -4.99 13.36 -7.21
N SER A 434 -4.70 12.55 -6.21
CA SER A 434 -4.45 13.06 -4.86
C SER A 434 -3.29 12.36 -4.17
N GLY A 435 -2.79 12.97 -3.10
CA GLY A 435 -1.90 12.30 -2.15
C GLY A 435 -2.58 11.10 -1.46
N PHE A 436 -1.77 10.24 -0.83
CA PHE A 436 -2.21 8.98 -0.21
C PHE A 436 -3.23 9.09 0.90
N ASN A 437 -3.36 10.28 1.49
CA ASN A 437 -4.15 10.54 2.68
C ASN A 437 -5.49 11.24 2.36
N MET A 438 -5.92 11.21 1.09
CA MET A 438 -7.14 11.87 0.61
C MET A 438 -8.20 10.92 0.02
N PRO A 439 -8.68 9.91 0.76
CA PRO A 439 -9.73 9.01 0.28
C PRO A 439 -11.10 9.69 0.11
N GLN A 440 -11.25 10.98 0.43
CA GLN A 440 -12.41 11.81 0.15
C GLN A 440 -12.74 11.84 -1.35
N PHE A 441 -11.73 11.63 -2.21
CA PHE A 441 -11.91 11.52 -3.66
C PHE A 441 -12.29 10.11 -4.14
N ALA A 442 -12.44 9.13 -3.24
CA ALA A 442 -12.78 7.75 -3.64
C ALA A 442 -14.18 7.61 -4.28
N ASN A 443 -15.03 8.64 -4.21
CA ASN A 443 -16.32 8.72 -4.89
C ASN A 443 -16.25 9.46 -6.25
N ARG A 444 -15.06 9.65 -6.83
CA ARG A 444 -14.89 10.27 -8.15
C ARG A 444 -14.94 9.21 -9.25
N TYR A 445 -15.37 9.65 -10.44
CA TYR A 445 -15.46 8.78 -11.61
C TYR A 445 -14.10 8.17 -11.99
N TYR A 446 -13.06 9.00 -11.97
CA TYR A 446 -11.68 8.57 -12.11
C TYR A 446 -10.86 9.13 -10.95
N PHE A 447 -10.20 8.23 -10.23
CA PHE A 447 -9.39 8.56 -9.08
C PHE A 447 -8.06 7.81 -9.19
N THR A 448 -6.95 8.52 -9.00
CA THR A 448 -5.61 7.94 -9.04
C THR A 448 -4.71 8.59 -7.99
N TYR A 449 -3.52 8.01 -7.80
CA TYR A 449 -2.50 8.45 -6.85
C TYR A 449 -1.12 8.47 -7.52
N PRO A 450 -0.09 9.08 -6.91
CA PRO A 450 1.17 9.37 -7.60
C PRO A 450 1.86 8.19 -8.29
N GLY A 451 1.91 7.02 -7.65
CA GLY A 451 2.54 5.82 -8.23
C GLY A 451 1.88 5.32 -9.52
N GLN A 452 0.62 5.68 -9.76
CA GLN A 452 -0.19 5.23 -10.87
C GLN A 452 -0.50 6.28 -11.92
N TYR A 453 -0.12 7.51 -11.65
CA TYR A 453 -0.36 8.58 -12.59
C TYR A 453 0.42 8.34 -13.88
N ASN A 454 -0.31 8.26 -14.98
CA ASN A 454 0.27 8.21 -16.32
C ASN A 454 0.14 9.60 -16.97
N PRO A 455 1.25 10.32 -17.18
CA PRO A 455 1.23 11.65 -17.81
C PRO A 455 0.60 11.67 -19.21
N ALA A 456 0.53 10.54 -19.91
CA ALA A 456 -0.13 10.44 -21.22
C ALA A 456 -1.67 10.60 -21.15
N ASN A 457 -2.25 10.40 -19.96
CA ASN A 457 -3.68 10.57 -19.70
C ASN A 457 -3.85 11.73 -18.70
N PRO A 458 -4.04 12.98 -19.19
CA PRO A 458 -4.18 14.12 -18.30
C PRO A 458 -5.39 13.95 -17.37
N ILE A 459 -5.26 14.51 -16.18
CA ILE A 459 -6.26 14.51 -15.12
C ILE A 459 -6.85 15.91 -15.03
N ASP A 460 -8.15 16.02 -14.74
CA ASP A 460 -8.82 17.31 -14.67
C ASP A 460 -8.30 18.13 -13.48
N TYR A 461 -8.06 17.46 -12.34
CA TYR A 461 -7.60 18.07 -11.11
C TYR A 461 -6.52 17.23 -10.41
N ALA A 462 -5.57 17.90 -9.76
CA ALA A 462 -4.62 17.27 -8.84
C ALA A 462 -4.54 18.05 -7.53
N LEU A 463 -4.77 17.40 -6.39
CA LEU A 463 -4.63 18.03 -5.08
C LEU A 463 -3.44 17.43 -4.33
N ASN A 464 -2.51 18.27 -3.91
CA ASN A 464 -1.43 17.84 -3.02
C ASN A 464 -1.69 18.24 -1.56
N ASP A 465 -0.93 17.62 -0.66
CA ASP A 465 -0.85 17.98 0.75
C ASP A 465 0.61 17.87 1.19
N PRO A 466 1.35 19.00 1.29
CA PRO A 466 2.75 18.99 1.70
C PRO A 466 2.97 18.57 3.17
N MET A 467 1.92 18.57 4.00
CA MET A 467 1.99 18.11 5.40
C MET A 467 1.86 16.59 5.51
N SER A 468 1.40 15.92 4.45
CA SER A 468 1.30 14.47 4.39
C SER A 468 2.69 13.82 4.46
N PRO A 469 2.90 12.80 5.32
CA PRO A 469 4.15 12.04 5.32
C PRO A 469 4.41 11.29 4.01
N TRP A 470 3.40 11.19 3.14
CA TRP A 470 3.49 10.56 1.82
C TRP A 470 3.80 11.53 0.69
N PHE A 471 3.90 12.84 0.97
CA PHE A 471 4.12 13.84 -0.07
C PHE A 471 5.44 13.61 -0.83
N THR A 472 6.47 13.18 -0.12
CA THR A 472 7.85 13.03 -0.63
C THR A 472 8.27 11.58 -0.77
N VAL A 473 7.46 10.64 -0.31
CA VAL A 473 7.73 9.21 -0.37
C VAL A 473 7.17 8.67 -1.67
N SER A 474 8.06 8.18 -2.55
CA SER A 474 7.64 7.46 -3.75
C SER A 474 6.90 6.20 -3.36
N VAL A 475 5.73 6.00 -3.96
CA VAL A 475 5.01 4.75 -3.77
C VAL A 475 5.49 3.76 -4.78
N ARG A 476 6.19 2.75 -4.25
CA ARG A 476 6.76 1.63 -5.00
C ARG A 476 5.68 0.60 -5.24
N ASP A 477 4.95 0.75 -6.33
CA ASP A 477 4.13 -0.33 -6.84
C ASP A 477 4.96 -1.21 -7.78
N THR A 478 4.90 -2.52 -7.58
CA THR A 478 5.83 -3.49 -8.17
C THR A 478 5.45 -3.96 -9.58
N GLY A 479 4.61 -3.21 -10.29
CA GLY A 479 4.25 -3.49 -11.69
C GLY A 479 5.11 -2.68 -12.68
N SER A 480 5.29 -3.22 -13.88
CA SER A 480 5.99 -2.56 -15.00
C SER A 480 5.33 -1.23 -15.42
N ASP A 481 4.07 -1.04 -15.08
CA ASP A 481 3.22 0.05 -15.58
C ASP A 481 3.15 1.23 -14.59
N PHE A 482 3.86 1.17 -13.47
CA PHE A 482 3.87 2.22 -12.45
C PHE A 482 5.10 3.11 -12.59
N TYR A 483 4.87 4.42 -12.67
CA TYR A 483 5.93 5.42 -12.80
C TYR A 483 6.57 5.77 -11.45
N ASN A 484 6.00 5.29 -10.33
CA ASN A 484 6.55 5.42 -8.97
C ASN A 484 6.88 6.85 -8.52
N TYR A 485 6.13 7.84 -9.03
CA TYR A 485 6.27 9.22 -8.58
C TYR A 485 5.83 9.38 -7.12
N ASN A 486 6.42 10.35 -6.43
CA ASN A 486 5.83 10.94 -5.23
C ASN A 486 5.00 12.18 -5.59
N MET A 487 4.17 12.66 -4.66
CA MET A 487 3.27 13.78 -4.92
C MET A 487 4.04 15.11 -5.12
N MET A 488 5.20 15.28 -4.48
CA MET A 488 6.05 16.45 -4.67
C MET A 488 6.59 16.55 -6.11
N GLN A 489 7.09 15.44 -6.66
CA GLN A 489 7.57 15.35 -8.03
C GLN A 489 6.46 15.72 -9.02
N LEU A 490 5.27 15.14 -8.86
CA LEU A 490 4.12 15.46 -9.71
C LEU A 490 3.68 16.91 -9.57
N SER A 491 3.66 17.45 -8.35
CA SER A 491 3.32 18.86 -8.11
C SER A 491 4.31 19.79 -8.82
N ASN A 492 5.61 19.49 -8.74
CA ASN A 492 6.64 20.24 -9.46
C ASN A 492 6.50 20.10 -10.99
N MET A 493 6.14 18.92 -11.48
CA MET A 493 5.84 18.72 -12.91
C MET A 493 4.63 19.56 -13.34
N PHE A 494 3.55 19.63 -12.55
CA PHE A 494 2.39 20.46 -12.87
C PHE A 494 2.70 21.96 -12.82
N LEU A 495 3.57 22.40 -11.92
CA LEU A 495 4.03 23.80 -11.86
C LEU A 495 4.89 24.18 -13.07
N GLN A 496 5.67 23.23 -13.61
CA GLN A 496 6.50 23.42 -14.79
C GLN A 496 5.73 23.24 -16.10
N ASN A 497 4.63 22.49 -16.08
CA ASN A 497 3.82 22.21 -17.25
C ASN A 497 2.74 23.28 -17.42
N SER A 498 2.80 24.02 -18.53
CA SER A 498 1.83 25.06 -18.86
C SER A 498 0.39 24.55 -19.08
N SER A 499 0.17 23.23 -19.20
CA SER A 499 -1.17 22.66 -19.32
C SER A 499 -1.94 22.59 -18.00
N TYR A 500 -1.31 22.89 -16.85
CA TYR A 500 -1.98 22.99 -15.56
C TYR A 500 -1.85 24.40 -14.99
N GLY A 501 -2.90 24.86 -14.32
CA GLY A 501 -2.93 26.09 -13.55
C GLY A 501 -3.10 25.83 -12.07
N VAL A 502 -2.60 26.76 -11.23
CA VAL A 502 -2.91 26.81 -9.80
C VAL A 502 -4.34 27.29 -9.63
N TYR A 503 -5.27 26.35 -9.39
CA TYR A 503 -6.70 26.65 -9.26
C TYR A 503 -7.06 27.12 -7.87
N ALA A 504 -6.46 26.53 -6.84
CA ALA A 504 -6.56 26.99 -5.46
C ALA A 504 -5.27 26.68 -4.71
N GLU A 505 -4.98 27.46 -3.67
CA GLU A 505 -3.84 27.25 -2.78
C GLU A 505 -4.20 27.59 -1.34
N ALA A 506 -3.78 26.76 -0.39
CA ALA A 506 -4.00 27.05 1.02
C ALA A 506 -2.94 26.41 1.91
N GLY A 507 -2.21 27.22 2.68
CA GLY A 507 -1.19 26.73 3.61
C GLY A 507 -0.11 25.88 2.91
N GLY A 508 0.24 26.26 1.68
CA GLY A 508 1.20 25.55 0.84
C GLY A 508 0.66 24.31 0.12
N ALA A 509 -0.58 23.87 0.38
CA ALA A 509 -1.26 22.89 -0.46
C ALA A 509 -1.79 23.55 -1.74
N ILE A 510 -1.70 22.86 -2.87
CA ILE A 510 -2.10 23.36 -4.19
C ILE A 510 -3.07 22.38 -4.85
N LEU A 511 -4.19 22.93 -5.35
CA LEU A 511 -5.12 22.28 -6.27
C LEU A 511 -4.79 22.75 -7.68
N PHE A 512 -4.26 21.84 -8.49
CA PHE A 512 -4.04 22.05 -9.90
C PHE A 512 -5.31 21.74 -10.69
N LYS A 513 -5.53 22.48 -11.78
CA LYS A 513 -6.59 22.22 -12.75
C LYS A 513 -6.03 22.27 -14.17
N HIS A 514 -6.37 21.27 -14.98
CA HIS A 514 -5.98 21.21 -16.39
C HIS A 514 -6.60 22.39 -17.18
N ASP A 515 -5.82 22.96 -18.10
CA ASP A 515 -6.15 24.13 -18.93
C ASP A 515 -6.57 25.39 -18.15
N TYR A 516 -6.21 25.49 -16.86
CA TYR A 516 -6.51 26.67 -16.06
C TYR A 516 -5.43 27.74 -16.20
N THR A 517 -5.83 28.98 -16.50
CA THR A 517 -4.91 30.13 -16.66
C THR A 517 -5.28 31.33 -15.81
N GLY A 518 -6.35 31.23 -15.01
CA GLY A 518 -6.81 32.32 -14.15
C GLY A 518 -6.04 32.44 -12.83
N ASN A 519 -6.34 33.48 -12.07
CA ASN A 519 -5.88 33.60 -10.67
C ASN A 519 -6.53 32.49 -9.80
N PRO A 520 -5.89 32.03 -8.72
CA PRO A 520 -6.50 31.05 -7.83
C PRO A 520 -7.88 31.50 -7.34
N VAL A 521 -8.88 30.62 -7.40
CA VAL A 521 -10.26 30.92 -6.94
C VAL A 521 -10.38 30.86 -5.41
N TYR A 522 -9.41 30.25 -4.76
CA TYR A 522 -9.28 30.18 -3.30
C TYR A 522 -7.80 30.30 -2.93
N TYR A 523 -7.49 31.22 -2.02
CA TYR A 523 -6.12 31.47 -1.59
C TYR A 523 -6.06 31.71 -0.08
N VAL A 524 -5.24 30.92 0.63
CA VAL A 524 -4.88 31.16 2.03
C VAL A 524 -3.35 31.10 2.16
N PRO A 525 -2.69 32.23 2.47
CA PRO A 525 -1.23 32.29 2.48
C PRO A 525 -0.63 31.38 3.55
N LEU A 526 0.52 30.77 3.24
CA LEU A 526 1.34 30.06 4.20
C LEU A 526 2.11 31.03 5.10
N ASN A 527 1.85 30.96 6.40
CA ASN A 527 2.58 31.72 7.41
C ASN A 527 3.32 30.74 8.32
N ILE A 528 4.65 30.73 8.26
CA ILE A 528 5.50 29.85 9.07
C ILE A 528 6.50 30.71 9.84
N GLY A 529 6.49 30.57 11.16
CA GLY A 529 7.62 30.99 11.99
C GLY A 529 8.71 29.94 11.92
N ILE A 530 9.88 30.28 11.37
CA ILE A 530 10.95 29.30 11.18
C ILE A 530 11.90 29.37 12.38
N PRO A 531 12.03 28.29 13.17
CA PRO A 531 12.95 28.31 14.30
C PRO A 531 14.40 28.38 13.79
N VAL A 532 15.10 29.42 14.24
CA VAL A 532 16.51 29.64 13.92
C VAL A 532 17.39 28.94 14.95
N ARG A 533 18.41 28.19 14.49
CA ARG A 533 19.41 27.58 15.36
C ARG A 533 20.75 28.29 15.20
N HIS A 534 21.43 28.56 16.30
CA HIS A 534 22.82 28.99 16.27
C HIS A 534 23.71 27.84 15.80
N THR A 535 24.52 28.09 14.77
CA THR A 535 25.55 27.13 14.32
C THR A 535 26.94 27.57 14.77
N THR A 536 27.21 28.88 14.81
CA THR A 536 28.41 29.48 15.41
C THR A 536 28.03 30.77 16.16
N ALA A 537 29.02 31.49 16.70
CA ALA A 537 28.78 32.80 17.31
C ALA A 537 28.10 33.80 16.35
N ASN A 538 28.36 33.64 15.06
CA ASN A 538 27.99 34.59 14.00
C ASN A 538 27.16 33.94 12.89
N SER A 539 26.89 32.64 12.96
CA SER A 539 26.14 31.92 11.92
C SER A 539 24.91 31.26 12.51
N TYR A 540 23.83 31.34 11.74
CA TYR A 540 22.52 30.84 12.07
C TYR A 540 22.04 29.98 10.91
N SER A 541 21.34 28.90 11.21
CA SER A 541 20.66 28.11 10.19
C SER A 541 19.31 27.63 10.68
N THR A 542 18.38 27.53 9.75
CA THR A 542 17.11 26.85 10.01
C THR A 542 17.28 25.35 9.72
N PRO A 543 16.46 24.48 10.32
CA PRO A 543 16.34 23.11 9.85
C PRO A 543 15.94 23.10 8.38
N ASN A 544 16.43 22.10 7.64
CA ASN A 544 15.97 21.84 6.29
C ASN A 544 14.46 21.55 6.34
N SER A 545 13.67 22.41 5.71
CA SER A 545 12.21 22.39 5.78
C SER A 545 11.64 22.38 4.36
N LEU A 546 10.48 21.75 4.18
CA LEU A 546 9.76 21.81 2.92
C LEU A 546 9.12 23.19 2.79
N ILE A 547 9.49 23.94 1.76
CA ILE A 547 8.90 25.24 1.42
C ILE A 547 8.05 25.05 0.17
N SER A 548 6.80 25.51 0.20
CA SER A 548 5.90 25.47 -0.95
C SER A 548 6.28 26.55 -1.97
N PRO A 549 5.84 26.43 -3.22
CA PRO A 549 5.98 27.50 -4.20
C PRO A 549 5.15 28.73 -3.77
N GLY A 550 5.60 29.92 -4.14
CA GLY A 550 4.96 31.18 -3.80
C GLY A 550 5.92 32.36 -3.84
N ILE A 551 5.40 33.56 -3.57
CA ILE A 551 6.23 34.74 -3.28
C ILE A 551 6.14 35.00 -1.78
N TYR A 552 7.28 35.12 -1.13
CA TYR A 552 7.36 35.24 0.32
C TYR A 552 7.96 36.57 0.72
N ASN A 553 7.37 37.19 1.74
CA ASN A 553 7.96 38.28 2.50
C ASN A 553 8.60 37.69 3.76
N LEU A 554 9.91 37.75 3.82
CA LEU A 554 10.70 37.31 4.96
C LEU A 554 10.93 38.50 5.89
N ASN A 555 10.31 38.47 7.07
CA ASN A 555 10.57 39.47 8.11
C ASN A 555 11.67 38.94 9.02
N ILE A 556 12.82 39.60 8.99
CA ILE A 556 13.96 39.28 9.86
C ILE A 556 14.05 40.38 10.90
N THR A 557 13.98 40.01 12.19
CA THR A 557 14.15 40.96 13.29
C THR A 557 15.30 40.52 14.19
N SER A 558 16.11 41.49 14.61
CA SER A 558 17.23 41.30 15.53
C SER A 558 17.17 42.34 16.65
N LYS A 559 17.66 41.97 17.84
CA LYS A 559 17.81 42.91 18.97
C LYS A 559 18.95 43.92 18.81
N GLY A 560 19.73 43.84 17.73
CA GLY A 560 20.76 44.81 17.39
C GLY A 560 21.00 44.89 15.88
N SER A 561 21.92 45.77 15.47
CA SER A 561 22.22 45.97 14.05
C SER A 561 22.73 44.68 13.42
N MET A 562 22.03 44.22 12.39
CA MET A 562 22.44 43.14 11.52
C MET A 562 23.32 43.73 10.43
N ASN A 563 24.47 43.09 10.21
CA ASN A 563 25.26 43.26 9.00
C ASN A 563 25.68 41.85 8.59
N GLY A 564 25.25 41.39 7.43
CA GLY A 564 25.34 39.97 7.10
C GLY A 564 24.71 39.56 5.78
N THR A 565 24.75 38.27 5.47
CA THR A 565 24.16 37.70 4.25
C THR A 565 23.13 36.62 4.56
N LEU A 566 21.96 36.72 3.93
CA LEU A 566 20.90 35.72 4.01
C LEU A 566 20.91 34.85 2.75
N HIS A 567 21.04 33.54 2.94
CA HIS A 567 20.96 32.56 1.87
C HIS A 567 19.76 31.62 2.06
N PHE A 568 19.19 31.17 0.95
CA PHE A 568 18.25 30.05 0.86
C PHE A 568 18.93 28.89 0.14
N GLY A 569 19.28 27.86 0.91
CA GLY A 569 20.23 26.85 0.46
C GLY A 569 21.58 27.51 0.15
N ASN A 570 21.99 27.46 -1.12
CA ASN A 570 23.22 28.11 -1.59
C ASN A 570 22.97 29.45 -2.30
N ILE A 571 21.71 29.89 -2.42
CA ILE A 571 21.34 31.09 -3.17
C ILE A 571 21.34 32.27 -2.22
N LEU A 572 22.17 33.30 -2.49
CA LEU A 572 22.10 34.57 -1.78
C LEU A 572 20.76 35.26 -2.10
N ILE A 573 19.95 35.54 -1.07
CA ILE A 573 18.68 36.25 -1.22
C ILE A 573 18.85 37.75 -0.99
N SER A 574 19.56 38.15 0.08
CA SER A 574 19.76 39.55 0.45
C SER A 574 21.01 39.72 1.29
N ASP A 575 21.66 40.88 1.14
CA ASP A 575 22.56 41.44 2.14
C ASP A 575 21.70 42.18 3.18
N LEU A 576 21.93 41.92 4.47
CA LEU A 576 21.12 42.47 5.56
C LEU A 576 21.84 43.63 6.22
N THR A 577 21.15 44.76 6.37
CA THR A 577 21.62 45.97 7.04
C THR A 577 20.57 46.56 8.00
N GLY A 578 20.92 46.77 9.26
CA GLY A 578 20.05 47.40 10.26
C GLY A 578 19.31 46.43 11.19
N ASN A 579 18.26 46.89 11.88
CA ASN A 579 17.63 46.11 12.97
C ASN A 579 16.46 45.22 12.51
N SER A 580 15.89 45.53 11.34
CA SER A 580 14.79 44.76 10.76
C SER A 580 14.83 44.88 9.24
N GLU A 581 14.69 43.77 8.54
CA GLU A 581 14.56 43.75 7.08
C GLU A 581 13.35 42.93 6.64
N ASN A 582 12.73 43.39 5.55
CA ASN A 582 11.71 42.65 4.82
C ASN A 582 12.29 42.30 3.45
N VAL A 583 12.53 41.01 3.22
CA VAL A 583 13.10 40.50 1.98
C VAL A 583 12.01 39.74 1.23
N GLN A 584 11.69 40.19 0.02
CA GLN A 584 10.79 39.46 -0.85
C GLN A 584 11.59 38.48 -1.73
N PHE A 585 11.19 37.22 -1.77
CA PHE A 585 11.80 36.23 -2.67
C PHE A 585 10.77 35.24 -3.21
N LYS A 586 11.06 34.68 -4.39
CA LYS A 586 10.17 33.75 -5.09
C LYS A 586 10.70 32.31 -4.96
N VAL A 587 9.81 31.41 -4.55
CA VAL A 587 10.03 29.96 -4.59
C VAL A 587 9.19 29.39 -5.72
N PRO A 588 9.79 28.89 -6.81
CA PRO A 588 9.03 28.46 -7.99
C PRO A 588 8.47 27.04 -7.87
N LEU A 589 9.04 26.21 -7.00
CA LEU A 589 8.76 24.77 -6.87
C LEU A 589 8.82 24.36 -5.40
N TYR A 590 8.18 23.24 -5.05
CA TYR A 590 8.39 22.61 -3.76
C TYR A 590 9.86 22.22 -3.62
N VAL A 591 10.49 22.67 -2.54
CA VAL A 591 11.91 22.44 -2.29
C VAL A 591 12.18 22.22 -0.81
N PHE A 592 13.08 21.29 -0.51
CA PHE A 592 13.71 21.19 0.79
C PHE A 592 14.89 22.15 0.83
N SER A 593 14.77 23.18 1.66
CA SER A 593 15.85 24.14 1.83
C SER A 593 15.95 24.61 3.28
N SER A 594 17.06 25.23 3.60
CA SER A 594 17.31 25.90 4.86
C SER A 594 17.69 27.35 4.58
N PHE A 595 17.31 28.25 5.47
CA PHE A 595 17.91 29.57 5.51
C PHE A 595 19.21 29.48 6.28
N SER A 596 20.28 30.03 5.72
CA SER A 596 21.52 30.27 6.44
C SER A 596 21.78 31.76 6.47
N LEU A 597 22.22 32.22 7.63
CA LEU A 597 22.50 33.62 7.87
C LEU A 597 23.87 33.72 8.54
N THR A 598 24.69 34.63 8.03
CA THR A 598 25.96 35.01 8.68
C THR A 598 25.88 36.47 9.08
N LEU A 599 26.08 36.78 10.36
CA LEU A 599 26.05 38.12 10.95
C LEU A 599 27.41 38.50 11.53
N ASP A 600 27.74 39.78 11.51
CA ASP A 600 28.97 40.28 12.14
C ASP A 600 28.94 40.20 13.68
N SER A 601 27.76 40.27 14.30
CA SER A 601 27.59 40.16 15.76
C SER A 601 26.28 39.46 16.16
N GLY A 602 26.35 38.60 17.20
CA GLY A 602 25.27 37.70 17.57
C GLY A 602 24.21 38.32 18.50
N ASN A 603 22.96 38.37 18.03
CA ASN A 603 21.77 38.65 18.83
C ASN A 603 20.64 37.67 18.50
N VAL A 604 19.63 37.59 19.38
CA VAL A 604 18.45 36.75 19.17
C VAL A 604 17.69 37.25 17.93
N MET A 605 17.43 36.33 17.02
CA MET A 605 16.75 36.59 15.75
C MET A 605 15.45 35.78 15.64
N THR A 606 14.42 36.40 15.10
CA THR A 606 13.25 35.68 14.56
C THR A 606 13.20 35.87 13.05
N ILE A 607 12.87 34.77 12.35
CA ILE A 607 12.62 34.75 10.91
C ILE A 607 11.17 34.31 10.72
N ASP A 608 10.33 35.24 10.27
CA ASP A 608 8.93 34.97 9.95
C ASP A 608 8.75 34.97 8.44
N LEU A 609 8.33 33.82 7.91
CA LEU A 609 8.06 33.62 6.50
C LEU A 609 6.56 33.78 6.26
N ASN A 610 6.17 34.84 5.56
CA ASN A 610 4.77 35.10 5.21
C ASN A 610 4.62 35.09 3.70
N GLU A 611 3.79 34.20 3.18
CA GLU A 611 3.48 34.16 1.75
C GLU A 611 2.63 35.37 1.36
N SER A 612 3.11 36.16 0.40
CA SER A 612 2.45 37.38 -0.07
C SER A 612 1.64 37.18 -1.35
N SER A 613 1.95 36.13 -2.11
CA SER A 613 1.24 35.82 -3.35
C SER A 613 1.32 34.32 -3.65
N PRO A 614 0.25 33.74 -4.23
CA PRO A 614 0.19 32.33 -4.53
C PRO A 614 1.28 31.89 -5.51
N ALA A 615 1.51 30.60 -5.54
CA ALA A 615 2.19 29.91 -6.62
C ALA A 615 1.57 30.29 -7.98
N VAL A 616 2.44 30.53 -8.96
CA VAL A 616 2.06 30.75 -10.35
C VAL A 616 2.79 29.72 -11.18
N THR A 617 2.11 29.12 -12.16
CA THR A 617 2.75 28.19 -13.07
C THR A 617 3.88 28.87 -13.84
N ILE A 618 4.97 28.13 -13.96
CA ILE A 618 6.18 28.60 -14.61
C ILE A 618 5.92 28.43 -16.10
N GLY A 619 5.52 29.51 -16.78
CA GLY A 619 5.43 29.51 -18.24
C GLY A 619 6.75 29.03 -18.87
N SER A 620 6.67 28.41 -20.04
CA SER A 620 7.79 27.76 -20.77
C SER A 620 9.01 28.65 -21.10
N GLY A 621 8.99 29.93 -20.68
CA GLY A 621 10.07 30.90 -20.88
C GLY A 621 11.07 31.05 -19.73
N TYR A 622 10.92 30.33 -18.61
CA TYR A 622 11.88 30.42 -17.50
C TYR A 622 12.79 29.17 -17.43
N SER A 623 14.05 29.31 -17.83
CA SER A 623 15.09 28.30 -17.61
C SER A 623 15.59 28.35 -16.17
N TYR A 624 15.13 27.43 -15.32
CA TYR A 624 15.73 27.21 -14.01
C TYR A 624 16.89 26.22 -14.11
N SER A 625 17.99 26.51 -13.41
CA SER A 625 19.00 25.52 -13.08
C SER A 625 18.34 24.45 -12.19
N ALA A 626 18.35 23.19 -12.66
CA ALA A 626 17.85 22.07 -11.88
C ALA A 626 18.48 22.09 -10.47
N PRO A 627 17.72 21.81 -9.40
CA PRO A 627 18.28 21.78 -8.05
C PRO A 627 19.44 20.78 -8.01
N THR A 628 20.64 21.29 -7.72
CA THR A 628 21.91 20.55 -7.73
C THR A 628 22.03 19.49 -6.63
N ASN A 629 21.00 19.33 -5.79
CA ASN A 629 20.97 18.37 -4.69
C ASN A 629 19.81 17.38 -4.87
N VAL A 630 19.81 16.62 -5.97
CA VAL A 630 19.42 15.21 -5.87
C VAL A 630 20.54 14.58 -5.06
N HIS A 631 20.25 13.90 -3.95
CA HIS A 631 21.26 13.21 -3.13
C HIS A 631 22.25 12.44 -4.00
N THR A 632 23.39 13.05 -4.31
CA THR A 632 24.54 12.38 -4.86
C THR A 632 25.10 11.60 -3.69
N PHE A 633 24.96 10.28 -3.76
CA PHE A 633 25.71 9.39 -2.89
C PHE A 633 27.19 9.78 -3.01
N GLN A 634 27.79 10.28 -1.94
CA GLN A 634 29.22 10.53 -1.87
C GLN A 634 29.96 9.18 -1.91
N SER A 635 30.40 8.78 -3.10
CA SER A 635 31.47 7.79 -3.26
C SER A 635 32.73 8.49 -3.79
N ASN A 636 33.91 8.01 -3.39
CA ASN A 636 35.21 8.66 -3.57
C ASN A 636 35.53 9.01 -5.05
N TYR A 637 35.58 10.32 -5.35
CA TYR A 637 35.71 10.89 -6.70
C TYR A 637 37.13 10.91 -7.32
N THR A 638 38.15 10.39 -6.65
CA THR A 638 39.57 10.56 -7.08
C THR A 638 39.94 9.85 -8.38
N HIS A 639 39.20 8.83 -8.81
CA HIS A 639 39.47 8.13 -10.09
C HIS A 639 38.81 8.78 -11.32
N PHE A 640 37.80 9.64 -11.13
CA PHE A 640 36.95 10.11 -12.22
C PHE A 640 37.50 11.37 -12.93
N SER A 641 38.19 12.25 -12.19
CA SER A 641 38.70 13.53 -12.73
C SER A 641 39.80 13.35 -13.79
N ASN A 642 40.65 12.32 -13.65
CA ASN A 642 41.74 12.03 -14.58
C ASN A 642 41.26 11.44 -15.92
N LEU A 643 40.01 10.94 -15.98
CA LEU A 643 39.42 10.34 -17.18
C LEU A 643 38.71 11.39 -18.04
N ILE A 644 37.95 12.29 -17.41
CA ILE A 644 37.24 13.38 -18.11
C ILE A 644 38.24 14.29 -18.85
N SER A 645 39.43 14.53 -18.27
CA SER A 645 40.47 15.33 -18.91
C SER A 645 41.08 14.70 -20.18
N ARG A 646 40.79 13.42 -20.48
CA ARG A 646 41.30 12.71 -21.67
C ARG A 646 40.25 12.52 -22.78
N ILE A 647 38.98 12.80 -22.50
CA ILE A 647 37.89 12.72 -23.47
C ILE A 647 37.61 14.14 -23.97
N SER A 648 37.95 14.43 -25.23
CA SER A 648 37.62 15.73 -25.84
C SER A 648 36.11 15.79 -26.09
N VAL A 649 35.39 16.47 -25.18
CA VAL A 649 33.93 16.63 -25.25
C VAL A 649 33.61 17.61 -26.37
N LYS A 650 32.93 17.14 -27.42
CA LYS A 650 32.43 18.00 -28.49
C LYS A 650 31.04 18.54 -28.09
N PRO A 651 30.73 19.83 -28.36
CA PRO A 651 29.49 20.48 -27.92
C PRO A 651 28.18 19.78 -28.35
N ASP A 652 28.21 19.00 -29.44
CA ASP A 652 27.03 18.39 -30.06
C ASP A 652 26.92 16.87 -29.83
N SER A 653 27.63 16.33 -28.83
CA SER A 653 27.67 14.88 -28.54
C SER A 653 27.03 14.53 -27.20
N PHE A 654 26.32 13.40 -27.13
CA PHE A 654 25.80 12.84 -25.88
C PHE A 654 26.74 11.76 -25.35
N TYR A 655 27.00 11.74 -24.04
CA TYR A 655 27.96 10.84 -23.42
C TYR A 655 27.34 10.08 -22.25
N TYR A 656 27.44 8.76 -22.28
CA TYR A 656 27.09 7.89 -21.16
C TYR A 656 28.31 7.11 -20.71
N ALA A 657 28.59 7.09 -19.41
CA ALA A 657 29.69 6.33 -18.85
C ALA A 657 29.17 5.32 -17.81
N TYR A 658 29.61 4.07 -17.95
CA TYR A 658 29.33 2.97 -17.03
C TYR A 658 30.62 2.52 -16.37
N LEU A 659 30.52 2.23 -15.08
CA LEU A 659 31.56 1.55 -14.31
C LEU A 659 31.03 0.17 -13.93
N ILE A 660 31.73 -0.87 -14.38
CA ILE A 660 31.41 -2.26 -14.06
C ILE A 660 32.57 -2.78 -13.21
N ASN A 661 32.28 -3.15 -11.97
CA ASN A 661 33.18 -3.93 -11.13
C ASN A 661 32.56 -5.28 -10.85
N LEU A 662 33.18 -6.32 -11.39
CA LEU A 662 32.87 -7.69 -11.00
C LEU A 662 33.79 -8.02 -9.82
N THR A 663 33.32 -7.79 -8.59
CA THR A 663 34.00 -8.33 -7.40
C THR A 663 33.79 -9.85 -7.38
N SER A 664 34.92 -10.56 -7.36
CA SER A 664 35.04 -12.02 -7.39
C SER A 664 34.48 -12.67 -6.12
N TYR A 665 33.87 -13.85 -6.29
CA TYR A 665 33.89 -14.91 -5.29
C TYR A 665 34.95 -15.91 -5.78
N GLU A 666 35.94 -16.19 -4.94
CA GLU A 666 36.93 -17.25 -5.17
C GLU A 666 36.23 -18.60 -5.13
N ASP A 667 36.00 -19.21 -6.31
CA ASP A 667 36.22 -20.63 -6.59
C ASP A 667 35.59 -21.00 -7.94
N GLY A 668 36.37 -21.65 -8.80
CA GLY A 668 36.12 -21.87 -10.23
C GLY A 668 34.96 -22.81 -10.61
N TYR A 669 33.77 -22.70 -10.01
CA TYR A 669 32.57 -23.41 -10.48
C TYR A 669 31.29 -22.55 -10.37
N ARG A 670 30.65 -22.33 -11.54
CA ARG A 670 29.27 -21.83 -11.82
C ARG A 670 28.77 -20.61 -11.00
N VAL A 671 28.51 -19.53 -11.74
CA VAL A 671 27.79 -18.32 -11.28
C VAL A 671 26.37 -18.65 -10.80
N PRO A 672 25.97 -18.31 -9.56
CA PRO A 672 24.57 -18.43 -9.13
C PRO A 672 23.69 -17.34 -9.76
N VAL A 673 22.43 -17.69 -10.02
CA VAL A 673 21.38 -16.94 -10.76
C VAL A 673 21.06 -15.52 -10.22
N LYS A 674 21.69 -15.06 -9.14
CA LYS A 674 21.49 -13.70 -8.59
C LYS A 674 22.80 -13.09 -8.11
N LEU A 675 23.55 -12.51 -9.02
CA LEU A 675 24.39 -11.36 -8.71
C LEU A 675 23.55 -10.11 -8.94
N GLY A 676 23.38 -9.30 -7.89
CA GLY A 676 23.00 -7.90 -8.08
C GLY A 676 24.19 -7.20 -8.73
N ASN A 677 24.04 -6.77 -9.98
CA ASN A 677 25.02 -5.89 -10.60
C ASN A 677 24.97 -4.55 -9.85
N ASP A 678 26.05 -4.17 -9.17
CA ASP A 678 26.28 -2.78 -8.79
C ASP A 678 26.74 -2.01 -10.04
N SER A 679 25.83 -1.84 -11.01
CA SER A 679 26.04 -0.95 -12.15
C SER A 679 25.59 0.46 -11.76
N GLN A 680 26.56 1.38 -11.69
CA GLN A 680 26.26 2.80 -11.52
C GLN A 680 26.21 3.45 -12.91
N VAL A 681 25.04 4.01 -13.24
CA VAL A 681 24.79 4.68 -14.51
C VAL A 681 24.90 6.18 -14.31
N PHE A 682 25.80 6.82 -15.05
CA PHE A 682 25.99 8.27 -15.01
C PHE A 682 25.63 8.87 -16.37
N SER A 683 24.66 9.78 -16.38
CA SER A 683 24.43 10.69 -17.51
C SER A 683 25.17 11.99 -17.23
N ILE A 684 25.98 12.44 -18.19
CA ILE A 684 26.78 13.66 -18.07
C ILE A 684 25.94 14.91 -18.42
N ASP A 685 24.77 14.73 -19.05
CA ASP A 685 23.92 15.80 -19.59
C ASP A 685 22.47 15.83 -19.07
N GLY A 686 22.11 14.93 -18.14
CA GLY A 686 20.83 14.94 -17.43
C GLY A 686 19.62 14.43 -18.24
N LYS A 687 19.82 13.84 -19.42
CA LYS A 687 18.75 13.18 -20.20
C LYS A 687 18.85 11.66 -20.03
N TYR A 688 17.76 11.00 -19.65
CA TYR A 688 17.74 9.58 -19.27
C TYR A 688 16.97 8.71 -20.28
N PRO A 689 17.65 7.99 -21.18
CA PRO A 689 17.12 6.78 -21.82
C PRO A 689 17.19 5.59 -20.85
N TYR A 690 16.30 4.62 -21.03
CA TYR A 690 16.30 3.40 -20.21
C TYR A 690 17.41 2.48 -20.71
N VAL A 691 18.35 2.14 -19.84
CA VAL A 691 19.49 1.27 -20.16
C VAL A 691 19.45 0.07 -19.25
N TRP A 692 19.67 -1.11 -19.82
CA TRP A 692 19.77 -2.35 -19.07
C TRP A 692 20.99 -3.14 -19.55
N ASN A 693 21.53 -3.96 -18.65
CA ASN A 693 22.64 -4.85 -18.93
C ASN A 693 22.38 -6.21 -18.29
N GLN A 694 22.75 -7.28 -19.00
CA GLN A 694 22.65 -8.64 -18.50
C GLN A 694 23.94 -9.40 -18.84
N VAL A 695 24.46 -10.14 -17.88
CA VAL A 695 25.55 -11.09 -18.11
C VAL A 695 24.89 -12.47 -18.19
N GLU A 696 24.93 -13.10 -19.35
CA GLU A 696 24.39 -14.45 -19.50
C GLU A 696 25.40 -15.50 -19.00
N ASN A 697 24.89 -16.69 -18.64
CA ASN A 697 25.68 -17.84 -18.16
C ASN A 697 26.72 -18.38 -19.16
N THR A 698 26.85 -17.75 -20.33
CA THR A 698 27.80 -18.06 -21.41
C THR A 698 29.08 -17.24 -21.36
N GLY A 699 29.20 -16.28 -20.43
CA GLY A 699 30.32 -15.33 -20.39
C GLY A 699 30.15 -14.16 -21.37
N LYS A 700 28.99 -14.05 -22.03
CA LYS A 700 28.66 -12.96 -22.94
C LYS A 700 28.06 -11.78 -22.16
N PHE A 701 28.52 -10.58 -22.50
CA PHE A 701 27.98 -9.34 -21.97
C PHE A 701 26.96 -8.79 -22.96
N GLU A 702 25.68 -8.74 -22.54
CA GLU A 702 24.62 -8.11 -23.30
C GLU A 702 24.38 -6.69 -22.78
N PHE A 703 24.39 -5.73 -23.71
CA PHE A 703 24.14 -4.34 -23.42
C PHE A 703 23.02 -3.81 -24.32
N GLY A 704 21.94 -3.33 -23.69
CA GLY A 704 20.76 -2.83 -24.38
C GLY A 704 20.47 -1.36 -24.04
N PHE A 705 20.21 -0.56 -25.07
CA PHE A 705 19.84 0.85 -24.94
C PHE A 705 18.45 1.10 -25.53
N ARG A 706 17.58 1.77 -24.77
CA ARG A 706 16.23 2.11 -25.21
C ARG A 706 15.92 3.60 -25.02
N THR A 707 15.54 4.25 -26.13
CA THR A 707 14.94 5.58 -26.13
C THR A 707 13.45 5.48 -26.42
N GLU A 708 12.73 6.60 -26.34
CA GLU A 708 11.32 6.68 -26.77
C GLU A 708 11.10 6.27 -28.24
N ASN A 709 12.14 6.36 -29.09
CA ASN A 709 12.01 6.22 -30.55
C ASN A 709 12.83 5.08 -31.18
N ALA A 710 13.72 4.42 -30.44
CA ALA A 710 14.57 3.32 -30.93
C ALA A 710 15.09 2.43 -29.79
N SER A 711 15.28 1.15 -30.09
CA SER A 711 15.98 0.17 -29.25
C SER A 711 17.18 -0.39 -29.99
N PHE A 712 18.31 -0.53 -29.30
CA PHE A 712 19.53 -1.13 -29.84
C PHE A 712 20.08 -2.15 -28.85
N ASN A 713 20.34 -3.37 -29.34
CA ASN A 713 20.96 -4.45 -28.55
C ASN A 713 22.32 -4.78 -29.16
N ILE A 714 23.34 -4.91 -28.33
CA ILE A 714 24.68 -5.30 -28.74
C ILE A 714 25.11 -6.51 -27.93
N TYR A 715 25.51 -7.56 -28.64
CA TYR A 715 26.19 -8.71 -28.07
C TYR A 715 27.69 -8.55 -28.31
N LEU A 716 28.47 -8.44 -27.24
CA LEU A 716 29.93 -8.48 -27.33
C LEU A 716 30.37 -9.94 -27.08
N GLU A 717 30.78 -10.64 -28.13
CA GLU A 717 31.45 -11.93 -28.00
C GLU A 717 32.92 -11.74 -27.62
N ASP A 718 33.44 -12.62 -26.76
CA ASP A 718 34.84 -12.72 -26.33
C ASP A 718 35.45 -11.51 -25.59
N PHE A 719 34.64 -10.75 -24.86
CA PHE A 719 35.17 -9.68 -24.00
C PHE A 719 35.53 -10.20 -22.59
N ASN A 720 36.81 -10.56 -22.38
CA ASN A 720 37.32 -10.99 -21.08
C ASN A 720 37.38 -9.81 -20.09
N ILE A 721 36.37 -9.69 -19.23
CA ILE A 721 36.42 -8.77 -18.08
C ILE A 721 37.35 -9.37 -17.03
N VAL A 722 38.45 -8.69 -16.73
CA VAL A 722 39.37 -9.11 -15.66
C VAL A 722 38.66 -8.85 -14.32
N PRO A 723 38.40 -9.88 -13.49
CA PRO A 723 37.81 -9.69 -12.16
C PRO A 723 38.63 -8.69 -11.33
N GLU A 724 37.96 -7.94 -10.45
CA GLU A 724 38.59 -6.97 -9.53
C GLU A 724 39.20 -5.71 -10.18
N LYS A 725 39.13 -5.57 -11.51
CA LYS A 725 39.43 -4.32 -12.20
C LYS A 725 38.16 -3.65 -12.70
N TRP A 726 37.99 -2.39 -12.33
CA TRP A 726 36.94 -1.55 -12.89
C TRP A 726 37.11 -1.46 -14.41
N THR A 727 36.13 -1.99 -15.13
CA THR A 727 36.02 -1.82 -16.58
C THR A 727 35.05 -0.69 -16.83
N TYR A 728 35.48 0.34 -17.56
CA TYR A 728 34.59 1.45 -17.92
C TYR A 728 34.15 1.32 -19.36
N VAL A 729 32.85 1.48 -19.58
CA VAL A 729 32.24 1.50 -20.91
C VAL A 729 31.69 2.90 -21.13
N VAL A 730 32.13 3.59 -22.19
CA VAL A 730 31.62 4.91 -22.58
C VAL A 730 30.91 4.77 -23.91
N VAL A 731 29.65 5.18 -23.97
CA VAL A 731 28.89 5.27 -25.21
C VAL A 731 28.79 6.73 -25.61
N THR A 732 29.25 7.06 -26.82
CA THR A 732 29.17 8.41 -27.37
C THR A 732 28.26 8.42 -28.57
N PHE A 733 27.33 9.38 -28.61
CA PHE A 733 26.49 9.65 -29.76
C PHE A 733 26.96 10.94 -30.41
N ASN A 734 27.47 10.87 -31.63
CA ASN A 734 27.97 12.04 -32.35
C ASN A 734 27.55 11.99 -33.82
N SER A 735 26.89 13.05 -34.30
CA SER A 735 26.58 13.25 -35.73
C SER A 735 25.88 12.05 -36.39
N GLY A 736 24.96 11.41 -35.67
CA GLY A 736 24.25 10.23 -36.15
C GLY A 736 25.07 8.95 -36.08
N TYR A 737 26.13 8.86 -35.28
CA TYR A 737 26.85 7.62 -34.99
C TYR A 737 26.83 7.32 -33.49
N ALA A 738 26.66 6.06 -33.11
CA ALA A 738 27.00 5.54 -31.78
C ALA A 738 28.39 4.91 -31.82
N GLN A 739 29.26 5.30 -30.90
CA GLN A 739 30.53 4.63 -30.65
C GLN A 739 30.57 4.13 -29.22
N ILE A 740 31.08 2.93 -29.00
CA ILE A 740 31.26 2.34 -27.67
C ILE A 740 32.75 2.16 -27.44
N PHE A 741 33.20 2.72 -26.34
CA PHE A 741 34.56 2.61 -25.84
C PHE A 741 34.54 1.68 -24.64
N VAL A 742 35.37 0.66 -24.61
CA VAL A 742 35.67 -0.07 -23.37
C VAL A 742 37.13 0.17 -23.02
N ASN A 743 37.39 0.66 -21.81
CA ASN A 743 38.74 1.01 -21.36
C ASN A 743 39.49 1.96 -22.33
N SER A 744 38.78 2.93 -22.92
CA SER A 744 39.26 3.88 -23.94
C SER A 744 39.54 3.29 -25.34
N VAL A 745 39.20 2.03 -25.59
CA VAL A 745 39.30 1.41 -26.93
C VAL A 745 37.92 1.38 -27.57
N ILE A 746 37.78 1.89 -28.80
CA ILE A 746 36.53 1.77 -29.57
C ILE A 746 36.32 0.29 -29.90
N VAL A 747 35.30 -0.32 -29.30
CA VAL A 747 34.89 -1.70 -29.60
C VAL A 747 33.75 -1.73 -30.61
N PHE A 748 33.02 -0.62 -30.79
CA PHE A 748 31.91 -0.51 -31.73
C PHE A 748 31.78 0.91 -32.26
N SER A 749 31.44 1.09 -33.54
CA SER A 749 31.10 2.37 -34.15
C SER A 749 30.11 2.14 -35.29
N GLY A 750 28.88 2.68 -35.17
CA GLY A 750 27.81 2.46 -36.15
C GLY A 750 26.92 3.69 -36.34
N GLN A 751 26.39 3.88 -37.55
CA GLN A 751 25.50 5.00 -37.87
C GLN A 751 24.06 4.69 -37.41
N ILE A 752 23.40 5.67 -36.80
CA ILE A 752 22.02 5.63 -36.31
C ILE A 752 21.16 6.47 -37.24
N PHE A 753 20.12 5.87 -37.80
CA PHE A 753 19.16 6.56 -38.66
C PHE A 753 17.87 6.89 -37.88
N PRO A 754 17.30 8.09 -38.04
CA PRO A 754 15.98 8.40 -37.53
C PRO A 754 14.90 7.50 -38.16
N LYS A 755 13.83 7.24 -37.39
CA LYS A 755 12.66 6.49 -37.85
C LYS A 755 12.06 7.15 -39.10
N GLY A 756 12.07 6.46 -40.24
CA GLY A 756 11.43 6.89 -41.49
C GLY A 756 12.33 7.48 -42.57
N VAL A 757 13.66 7.47 -42.41
CA VAL A 757 14.59 7.92 -43.47
C VAL A 757 14.79 6.80 -44.50
N GLN A 758 14.35 7.01 -45.76
CA GLN A 758 14.76 6.16 -46.88
C GLN A 758 16.20 6.50 -47.27
N VAL A 759 17.11 5.54 -47.07
CA VAL A 759 18.51 5.66 -47.49
C VAL A 759 18.62 5.11 -48.91
N GLY A 760 19.07 5.96 -49.85
CA GLY A 760 19.26 5.60 -51.25
C GLY A 760 20.27 4.46 -51.43
N SER A 761 20.13 3.73 -52.54
CA SER A 761 20.88 2.51 -52.90
C SER A 761 22.39 2.66 -52.76
N GLY A 762 22.91 2.22 -51.62
CA GLY A 762 24.32 2.09 -51.29
C GLY A 762 24.49 1.05 -50.19
N ASN A 763 25.58 0.27 -50.28
CA ASN A 763 25.91 -0.87 -49.43
C ASN A 763 25.82 -0.55 -47.92
N ILE A 764 24.72 -0.93 -47.26
CA ILE A 764 24.59 -0.95 -45.79
C ILE A 764 23.69 -2.13 -45.40
N LEU A 765 24.13 -2.90 -44.39
CA LEU A 765 23.32 -3.91 -43.71
C LEU A 765 22.13 -3.21 -43.02
N MET A 766 20.92 -3.40 -43.57
CA MET A 766 19.69 -3.01 -42.88
C MET A 766 19.29 -4.08 -41.88
N ILE A 767 19.18 -3.72 -40.59
CA ILE A 767 18.36 -4.44 -39.62
C ILE A 767 17.00 -3.73 -39.60
N GLY A 768 16.09 -4.20 -40.45
CA GLY A 768 14.78 -3.57 -40.69
C GLY A 768 13.72 -3.97 -39.66
N GLY A 769 12.84 -3.03 -39.35
CA GLY A 769 11.59 -3.28 -38.62
C GLY A 769 10.45 -3.74 -39.53
N MET A 770 9.64 -4.67 -38.98
CA MET A 770 8.27 -5.10 -39.31
C MET A 770 7.85 -5.34 -40.77
N HIS A 771 7.56 -6.61 -41.08
CA HIS A 771 6.70 -7.02 -42.21
C HIS A 771 5.21 -7.07 -41.78
N PRO A 772 4.24 -6.70 -42.65
CA PRO A 772 2.84 -7.05 -42.45
C PRO A 772 2.59 -8.52 -42.86
N PHE A 773 1.89 -9.28 -42.01
CA PHE A 773 1.45 -10.63 -42.36
C PHE A 773 0.20 -10.60 -43.25
N LEU A 774 0.23 -11.38 -44.32
CA LEU A 774 -0.93 -11.70 -45.16
C LEU A 774 -1.57 -12.99 -44.64
N HIS A 775 -2.78 -12.90 -44.11
CA HIS A 775 -3.64 -14.05 -43.85
C HIS A 775 -4.94 -13.88 -44.64
N TYR A 776 -5.20 -14.77 -45.59
CA TYR A 776 -6.37 -14.78 -46.47
C TYR A 776 -6.66 -13.46 -47.24
N ASN A 777 -5.67 -12.94 -47.98
CA ASN A 777 -5.84 -11.83 -48.94
C ASN A 777 -6.49 -10.53 -48.40
N LYS A 778 -6.39 -10.24 -47.09
CA LYS A 778 -6.72 -8.93 -46.52
C LYS A 778 -5.60 -8.41 -45.62
N THR A 779 -5.34 -7.11 -45.73
CA THR A 779 -4.36 -6.36 -44.93
C THR A 779 -5.06 -5.82 -43.68
N TYR A 780 -4.57 -6.15 -42.48
CA TYR A 780 -5.07 -5.60 -41.23
C TYR A 780 -4.03 -4.66 -40.60
N PRO A 781 -4.40 -3.47 -40.09
CA PRO A 781 -3.52 -2.67 -39.26
C PRO A 781 -3.40 -3.31 -37.87
N ASN A 782 -2.16 -3.43 -37.40
CA ASN A 782 -1.82 -4.06 -36.12
C ASN A 782 -2.32 -3.19 -34.94
N SER A 783 -3.27 -3.68 -34.15
CA SER A 783 -3.77 -2.96 -32.96
C SER A 783 -2.99 -3.27 -31.68
N ASN A 784 -1.91 -4.07 -31.74
CA ASN A 784 -1.03 -4.28 -30.60
C ASN A 784 0.40 -4.68 -31.03
N PRO A 785 1.37 -3.74 -31.11
CA PRO A 785 2.66 -3.98 -31.74
C PRO A 785 3.70 -4.71 -30.86
N LEU A 786 3.31 -5.31 -29.73
CA LEU A 786 4.29 -5.74 -28.71
C LEU A 786 4.65 -7.23 -28.66
N ASN A 787 4.09 -8.10 -29.51
CA ASN A 787 4.40 -9.54 -29.48
C ASN A 787 4.74 -10.12 -30.87
N ALA A 788 5.78 -9.57 -31.52
CA ALA A 788 6.46 -10.27 -32.62
C ALA A 788 7.94 -10.42 -32.26
N SER A 789 8.35 -11.61 -31.85
CA SER A 789 9.75 -12.01 -31.76
C SER A 789 10.30 -12.16 -33.18
N ILE A 790 11.36 -11.41 -33.49
CA ILE A 790 12.14 -11.54 -34.73
C ILE A 790 12.98 -12.81 -34.62
N ALA A 791 13.13 -13.55 -35.74
CA ALA A 791 14.03 -14.70 -35.79
C ALA A 791 15.50 -14.24 -35.66
N ASP A 792 16.22 -14.83 -34.73
CA ASP A 792 17.64 -14.59 -34.51
C ASP A 792 18.48 -15.25 -35.61
N PHE A 793 19.40 -14.49 -36.23
CA PHE A 793 20.43 -15.05 -37.10
C PHE A 793 21.77 -15.00 -36.39
N VAL A 794 22.43 -16.16 -36.28
CA VAL A 794 23.83 -16.25 -35.85
C VAL A 794 24.66 -16.58 -37.09
N ILE A 795 25.58 -15.69 -37.46
CA ILE A 795 26.56 -15.96 -38.53
C ILE A 795 27.93 -16.09 -37.86
N SER A 796 28.45 -17.32 -37.77
CA SER A 796 29.84 -17.55 -37.39
C SER A 796 30.66 -17.90 -38.63
N ASN A 797 31.67 -17.07 -38.96
CA ASN A 797 32.72 -17.31 -39.96
C ASN A 797 32.25 -17.83 -41.33
N ALA A 798 31.47 -17.04 -42.08
CA ALA A 798 31.20 -17.29 -43.50
C ALA A 798 31.67 -16.13 -44.39
N THR A 799 32.42 -16.45 -45.45
CA THR A 799 32.80 -15.50 -46.50
C THR A 799 31.83 -15.65 -47.67
N ILE A 800 30.94 -14.67 -47.88
CA ILE A 800 30.04 -14.65 -49.04
C ILE A 800 30.75 -13.89 -50.17
N SER A 801 31.06 -14.57 -51.27
CA SER A 801 31.70 -13.92 -52.44
C SER A 801 30.64 -13.26 -53.33
N TYR A 802 30.96 -12.05 -53.78
CA TYR A 802 30.05 -11.04 -54.33
C TYR A 802 29.52 -11.32 -55.76
N GLN A 803 29.94 -12.40 -56.42
CA GLN A 803 29.54 -12.65 -57.80
C GLN A 803 28.52 -13.78 -57.91
N ALA A 804 27.26 -13.34 -58.04
CA ALA A 804 26.06 -14.03 -58.53
C ALA A 804 25.00 -14.43 -57.48
N THR A 805 24.22 -13.46 -57.00
CA THR A 805 22.83 -13.72 -56.52
C THR A 805 21.93 -12.54 -56.88
N GLN A 806 21.08 -12.70 -57.91
CA GLN A 806 20.07 -11.70 -58.32
C GLN A 806 18.66 -12.02 -57.79
N SER A 807 18.49 -13.03 -56.90
CA SER A 807 17.19 -13.32 -56.29
C SER A 807 17.30 -13.81 -54.84
N PRO A 808 16.28 -13.54 -53.99
CA PRO A 808 16.24 -14.01 -52.60
C PRO A 808 16.35 -15.53 -52.42
N GLN A 809 15.87 -16.31 -53.39
CA GLN A 809 15.92 -17.77 -53.33
C GLN A 809 17.36 -18.30 -53.50
N ALA A 810 18.16 -17.68 -54.38
CA ALA A 810 19.55 -18.09 -54.59
C ALA A 810 20.43 -17.84 -53.35
N LEU A 811 20.11 -16.82 -52.54
CA LEU A 811 20.78 -16.55 -51.27
C LEU A 811 20.41 -17.59 -50.20
N LEU A 812 19.14 -18.01 -50.14
CA LEU A 812 18.67 -19.06 -49.23
C LEU A 812 19.31 -20.42 -49.55
N ASP A 813 19.43 -20.76 -50.83
CA ASP A 813 20.07 -22.02 -51.26
C ASP A 813 21.59 -22.03 -50.96
N GLN A 814 22.23 -20.86 -50.98
CA GLN A 814 23.66 -20.71 -50.62
C GLN A 814 23.89 -20.76 -49.10
N LEU A 815 22.95 -20.24 -48.30
CA LEU A 815 22.98 -20.34 -46.84
C LEU A 815 22.69 -21.77 -46.35
N GLY A 816 21.84 -22.52 -47.06
CA GLY A 816 21.54 -23.92 -46.78
C GLY A 816 22.66 -24.92 -47.16
N SER A 817 23.62 -24.50 -47.99
CA SER A 817 24.76 -25.34 -48.42
C SER A 817 26.06 -25.06 -47.66
N ASN A 818 26.08 -24.06 -46.78
CA ASN A 818 27.23 -23.73 -45.93
C ASN A 818 27.16 -24.48 -44.60
N SER A 819 28.16 -25.31 -44.30
CA SER A 819 28.18 -26.21 -43.13
C SER A 819 28.31 -25.52 -41.76
N GLY A 820 28.36 -24.17 -41.73
CA GLY A 820 28.45 -23.35 -40.52
C GLY A 820 27.18 -22.59 -40.15
N THR A 821 26.08 -22.72 -40.91
CA THR A 821 24.82 -22.02 -40.62
C THR A 821 23.85 -22.96 -39.88
N ALA A 822 23.55 -22.69 -38.61
CA ALA A 822 22.55 -23.45 -37.85
C ALA A 822 21.27 -22.62 -37.70
N PHE A 823 20.14 -23.16 -38.20
CA PHE A 823 18.82 -22.67 -37.83
C PHE A 823 18.40 -23.34 -36.52
N ALA A 824 18.19 -22.55 -35.46
CA ALA A 824 17.66 -23.07 -34.21
C ALA A 824 16.13 -23.15 -34.30
N ASP A 825 15.61 -24.29 -34.74
CA ASP A 825 14.18 -24.62 -34.62
C ASP A 825 13.89 -25.24 -33.25
N TRP A 826 13.00 -24.60 -32.48
CA TRP A 826 12.40 -25.16 -31.27
C TRP A 826 11.32 -26.17 -31.67
N VAL A 827 11.73 -27.40 -31.97
CA VAL A 827 10.81 -28.53 -32.20
C VAL A 827 10.38 -29.11 -30.85
N ASN A 828 9.07 -29.04 -30.60
CA ASN A 828 8.35 -29.70 -29.51
C ASN A 828 8.75 -31.16 -29.33
N GLY A 829 9.35 -31.47 -28.18
CA GLY A 829 9.55 -32.83 -27.69
C GLY A 829 8.51 -33.22 -26.65
N SER A 830 7.30 -33.60 -27.09
CA SER A 830 6.46 -34.53 -26.34
C SER A 830 5.83 -35.54 -27.31
N GLY A 831 6.62 -36.56 -27.64
CA GLY A 831 6.08 -37.81 -28.15
C GLY A 831 5.50 -38.64 -27.01
N LYS A 832 4.19 -38.47 -26.77
CA LYS A 832 3.17 -39.50 -26.52
C LYS A 832 1.87 -38.85 -26.08
#